data_AF-A0A4Y9ZLZ0-F1
#
_entry.id   AF-A0A4Y9ZLZ0-F1
#
_cell.length_a   1.000
_cell.length_b   1.000
_cell.length_c   1.000
_cell.angle_alpha   90.00
_cell.angle_beta   90.00
_cell.angle_gamma   90.00
#
_symmetry.space_group_name_H-M   'P 1'
#
loop_
_entity.id
_entity.type
_entity.pdbx_description
1 polymer ?
#
loop_
_entity_poly.entity_id
_entity_poly.type
_entity_poly.pdbx_seq_one_letter_code
_entity_poly.pdbx_strand_id
1 'polypeptide(L)'
;MQSSSLSPSRGFHSSLTTEIIIPDQPLSESCSLHILHQFPPDIIVDPYELENCEDIFTFELAGHLNLELPVFAPDISNTTLLVNLKRRTRSPGEAFNVTIPLHLRYGRPTICEDSQCGSELDSISIQPATVFHACPDHGSGRALTEVQPVLALFPESFAPITSFTLIPPREDVVRSPPTIQIPVAQSQMTSIVELGTTLVILLAAFYLVTSPANGKVIAVVSEATPEDVDRAVVAAQRAFDTVWGLKCPGAERGRLIAKLAALLEAHQDELAAIESLDNGKTFAYSRSIDIANAIGTLKYFAGFADKIQGKVIETSEDKLVYTRHEPIGVCGQIIPWNVPVMMMAWKLGPALAAGNTVVIKPSEIAPLSTLRMCSLIKEAGFPDGVVNVLVGYGPTVGAAISEHMGIPKVAFTGSAIVGRKIMEAAAKTNLKKVTLELGGKSPNIIFNDADLDKAVNWTAQGLYWNNGQVCCAGSRIYVQAGIYDAFLARFIAISQALRLGNPLDAETYLGPLVSQVQFDRVMGYIESGKAAGATVHLGGARHGAEGYWVQPTIFTDVTPDMRIVREEIFGPVAVVIRFEDEEDVLRQANDTLYGLVAAVFTQDINKAITVAHKLQAGTVWVNCVNIVVPSVPFGGYKQSGIGRELGECGLEAYTQVKVVHVNLGHQI
;
A
#
# COMPACT_ATOMS: atom_id res chain seq x y z
N MET A 1 49.68 -48.03 24.85
CA MET A 1 49.22 -48.24 26.23
C MET A 1 48.70 -46.93 26.76
N GLN A 2 47.60 -47.02 27.52
CA GLN A 2 46.94 -45.99 28.33
C GLN A 2 46.01 -45.00 27.62
N SER A 3 44.76 -45.45 27.65
CA SER A 3 43.52 -44.69 27.78
C SER A 3 43.62 -43.43 28.65
N SER A 4 43.05 -42.33 28.16
CA SER A 4 42.44 -41.31 29.02
C SER A 4 41.01 -41.04 28.52
N SER A 5 40.09 -41.15 29.46
CA SER A 5 38.64 -41.05 29.32
C SER A 5 38.20 -39.65 28.87
N LEU A 6 37.48 -39.57 27.74
CA LEU A 6 36.65 -38.41 27.42
C LEU A 6 35.41 -38.43 28.33
N SER A 7 35.28 -37.40 29.17
CA SER A 7 34.02 -37.05 29.84
C SER A 7 32.95 -36.73 28.79
N PRO A 8 31.68 -37.13 28.95
CA PRO A 8 30.61 -36.67 28.07
C PRO A 8 30.39 -35.17 28.27
N SER A 9 30.49 -34.39 27.20
CA SER A 9 30.07 -33.00 27.16
C SER A 9 28.59 -32.89 27.53
N ARG A 10 28.26 -31.99 28.46
CA ARG A 10 26.89 -31.67 28.88
C ARG A 10 26.07 -31.20 27.66
N GLY A 11 25.11 -32.02 27.24
CA GLY A 11 23.99 -31.52 26.45
C GLY A 11 23.08 -30.68 27.34
N PHE A 12 22.59 -29.55 26.84
CA PHE A 12 21.49 -28.85 27.49
C PHE A 12 20.24 -29.74 27.37
N HIS A 13 19.68 -30.14 28.51
CA HIS A 13 18.41 -30.85 28.59
C HIS A 13 17.33 -29.85 28.99
N SER A 14 16.43 -29.50 28.07
CA SER A 14 15.18 -28.82 28.41
C SER A 14 14.02 -29.79 28.17
N SER A 15 13.27 -30.14 29.22
CA SER A 15 12.03 -30.91 29.11
C SER A 15 10.85 -29.95 29.19
N LEU A 16 9.94 -29.99 28.20
CA LEU A 16 8.64 -29.34 28.29
C LEU A 16 7.66 -30.35 28.91
N THR A 17 7.02 -30.00 30.03
CA THR A 17 6.00 -30.83 30.67
C THR A 17 4.68 -30.06 30.64
N THR A 18 3.66 -30.60 29.98
CA THR A 18 2.30 -30.05 29.94
C THR A 18 1.34 -31.09 30.51
N GLU A 19 0.44 -30.66 31.39
CA GLU A 19 -0.60 -31.50 31.98
C GLU A 19 -1.88 -31.36 31.13
N ILE A 20 -2.44 -32.48 30.66
CA ILE A 20 -3.65 -32.51 29.81
C ILE A 20 -4.77 -33.22 30.57
N ILE A 21 -5.86 -32.50 30.84
CA ILE A 21 -7.07 -33.06 31.47
C ILE A 21 -8.13 -33.28 30.38
N ILE A 22 -8.47 -34.55 30.11
CA ILE A 22 -9.52 -34.91 29.14
C ILE A 22 -10.84 -35.12 29.90
N PRO A 23 -11.95 -34.45 29.54
CA PRO A 23 -13.23 -34.59 30.23
C PRO A 23 -13.89 -35.97 30.01
N ASP A 24 -14.71 -36.39 30.99
CA ASP A 24 -15.38 -37.72 31.11
C ASP A 24 -16.50 -37.97 30.07
N GLN A 25 -16.16 -37.98 28.78
CA GLN A 25 -17.05 -38.42 27.70
C GLN A 25 -16.34 -39.48 26.84
N PRO A 26 -17.06 -40.53 26.38
CA PRO A 26 -16.45 -41.57 25.54
C PRO A 26 -16.09 -41.01 24.16
N LEU A 27 -14.80 -40.75 23.94
CA LEU A 27 -14.25 -40.36 22.64
C LEU A 27 -14.25 -41.56 21.69
N SER A 28 -15.02 -41.50 20.59
CA SER A 28 -15.04 -42.57 19.58
C SER A 28 -14.11 -42.36 18.40
N GLU A 29 -13.43 -41.22 18.24
CA GLU A 29 -12.46 -40.99 17.15
C GLU A 29 -11.26 -40.12 17.60
N SER A 30 -10.17 -40.16 16.81
CA SER A 30 -8.83 -39.64 17.11
C SER A 30 -8.78 -38.14 17.43
N CYS A 31 -8.04 -37.75 18.48
CA CYS A 31 -7.70 -36.36 18.76
C CYS A 31 -6.34 -35.98 18.16
N SER A 32 -6.25 -34.76 17.61
CA SER A 32 -4.99 -34.16 17.13
C SER A 32 -4.55 -33.03 18.07
N LEU A 33 -3.26 -33.00 18.41
CA LEU A 33 -2.65 -31.97 19.26
C LEU A 33 -1.70 -31.12 18.41
N HIS A 34 -1.88 -29.80 18.40
CA HIS A 34 -1.01 -28.87 17.69
C HIS A 34 -0.16 -28.09 18.69
N ILE A 35 1.17 -28.10 18.51
CA ILE A 35 2.12 -27.34 19.35
C ILE A 35 2.92 -26.42 18.41
N LEU A 36 2.84 -25.10 18.63
CA LEU A 36 3.58 -24.08 17.89
C LEU A 36 4.78 -23.59 18.73
N HIS A 37 5.96 -23.53 18.11
CA HIS A 37 7.18 -23.00 18.73
C HIS A 37 7.94 -22.09 17.75
N GLN A 38 8.37 -20.90 18.19
CA GLN A 38 9.13 -19.95 17.37
C GLN A 38 10.60 -19.90 17.81
N PHE A 39 11.52 -19.86 16.83
CA PHE A 39 12.96 -19.62 17.05
C PHE A 39 13.38 -18.25 16.51
N PRO A 40 14.43 -17.61 17.07
CA PRO A 40 14.85 -16.25 16.69
C PRO A 40 15.59 -16.18 15.33
N PRO A 41 15.65 -14.99 14.67
CA PRO A 41 15.92 -14.86 13.25
C PRO A 41 17.29 -14.23 12.96
N ASP A 42 18.20 -14.93 12.25
CA ASP A 42 19.32 -14.31 11.54
C ASP A 42 19.84 -15.24 10.41
N ILE A 43 20.16 -14.64 9.24
CA ILE A 43 20.88 -15.14 8.03
C ILE A 43 20.03 -15.22 6.72
N ILE A 44 20.63 -14.74 5.61
CA ILE A 44 20.05 -14.44 4.29
C ILE A 44 20.69 -15.32 3.17
N VAL A 45 19.92 -15.69 2.12
CA VAL A 45 20.20 -15.64 0.63
C VAL A 45 19.76 -16.90 -0.18
N ASP A 46 18.73 -16.71 -1.04
CA ASP A 46 18.44 -17.01 -2.49
C ASP A 46 18.82 -18.36 -3.23
N PRO A 47 18.20 -18.73 -4.40
CA PRO A 47 17.36 -19.94 -4.53
C PRO A 47 17.72 -20.85 -5.74
N TYR A 48 17.33 -22.14 -5.75
CA TYR A 48 17.09 -22.92 -7.01
C TYR A 48 16.26 -24.21 -6.77
N GLU A 49 15.27 -24.40 -7.64
CA GLU A 49 14.43 -25.57 -8.08
C GLU A 49 14.32 -26.89 -7.27
N LEU A 50 13.07 -27.41 -7.16
CA LEU A 50 12.59 -28.82 -7.36
C LEU A 50 11.16 -28.95 -6.77
N GLU A 51 10.08 -29.03 -7.57
CA GLU A 51 9.41 -30.23 -8.11
C GLU A 51 8.91 -31.30 -7.09
N ASN A 52 7.58 -31.48 -7.10
CA ASN A 52 6.75 -32.64 -6.73
C ASN A 52 7.32 -33.76 -5.85
N CYS A 53 6.66 -34.03 -4.72
CA CYS A 53 6.35 -35.40 -4.29
C CYS A 53 5.22 -35.40 -3.23
N GLU A 54 4.09 -35.99 -3.58
CA GLU A 54 3.16 -36.60 -2.63
C GLU A 54 3.83 -37.85 -2.05
N ASP A 55 3.85 -38.04 -0.73
CA ASP A 55 3.82 -39.38 -0.14
C ASP A 55 3.52 -39.35 1.37
N ILE A 56 2.61 -40.26 1.75
CA ILE A 56 2.03 -40.45 3.08
C ILE A 56 2.77 -41.61 3.76
N PHE A 57 3.29 -41.42 4.98
CA PHE A 57 3.76 -42.52 5.83
C PHE A 57 3.17 -42.47 7.25
N THR A 58 2.76 -43.64 7.73
CA THR A 58 2.18 -43.89 9.06
C THR A 58 3.21 -44.62 9.93
N PHE A 59 3.43 -44.22 11.19
CA PHE A 59 4.24 -45.01 12.15
C PHE A 59 3.59 -45.09 13.55
N GLU A 60 3.62 -46.29 14.15
CA GLU A 60 3.21 -46.63 15.53
C GLU A 60 4.31 -46.31 16.56
N LEU A 61 3.93 -45.82 17.74
CA LEU A 61 4.86 -45.36 18.79
C LEU A 61 5.18 -46.46 19.82
N ALA A 62 6.38 -47.03 19.71
CA ALA A 62 7.15 -47.60 20.82
C ALA A 62 8.64 -47.40 20.54
N GLY A 63 9.17 -46.19 20.76
CA GLY A 63 10.60 -45.89 20.57
C GLY A 63 10.87 -44.39 20.39
N HIS A 64 12.05 -43.95 20.81
CA HIS A 64 12.54 -42.56 20.80
C HIS A 64 12.42 -41.88 19.43
N LEU A 65 11.94 -40.63 19.41
CA LEU A 65 11.97 -39.78 18.21
C LEU A 65 13.37 -39.17 18.08
N ASN A 66 14.22 -39.74 17.23
CA ASN A 66 15.48 -39.12 16.82
C ASN A 66 15.26 -38.37 15.51
N LEU A 67 15.31 -37.04 15.54
CA LEU A 67 15.36 -36.20 14.35
C LEU A 67 16.83 -35.94 14.01
N GLU A 68 17.36 -36.60 12.98
CA GLU A 68 18.62 -36.21 12.33
C GLU A 68 18.29 -35.26 11.18
N LEU A 69 18.59 -33.98 11.35
CA LEU A 69 18.43 -32.97 10.30
C LEU A 69 19.73 -32.90 9.47
N PRO A 70 19.68 -32.96 8.13
CA PRO A 70 20.86 -32.85 7.30
C PRO A 70 21.50 -31.46 7.45
N VAL A 71 22.84 -31.43 7.46
CA VAL A 71 23.69 -30.27 7.82
C VAL A 71 23.58 -29.06 6.87
N PHE A 72 22.74 -29.12 5.83
CA PHE A 72 22.54 -28.03 4.88
C PHE A 72 21.08 -27.96 4.42
N ALA A 73 20.22 -27.30 5.19
CA ALA A 73 18.88 -26.87 4.79
C ALA A 73 18.56 -25.54 5.50
N PRO A 74 18.30 -24.43 4.77
CA PRO A 74 18.05 -23.14 5.40
C PRO A 74 16.53 -22.90 5.47
N ASP A 75 15.96 -23.14 6.65
CA ASP A 75 14.75 -22.52 7.24
C ASP A 75 13.88 -23.55 8.00
N ILE A 76 13.83 -23.43 9.33
CA ILE A 76 12.97 -24.22 10.24
C ILE A 76 12.04 -23.28 11.03
N SER A 77 11.89 -22.02 10.62
CA SER A 77 11.15 -20.99 11.38
C SER A 77 9.65 -21.31 11.53
N ASN A 78 9.12 -22.30 10.82
CA ASN A 78 7.75 -22.81 10.97
C ASN A 78 7.63 -24.33 10.75
N THR A 79 8.42 -25.15 11.47
CA THR A 79 8.13 -26.60 11.48
C THR A 79 6.98 -26.94 12.43
N THR A 80 5.84 -27.29 11.87
CA THR A 80 4.73 -27.89 12.62
C THR A 80 4.99 -29.38 12.80
N LEU A 81 5.10 -29.84 14.05
CA LEU A 81 5.29 -31.26 14.37
C LEU A 81 3.93 -31.90 14.65
N LEU A 82 3.46 -32.73 13.72
CA LEU A 82 2.17 -33.41 13.85
C LEU A 82 2.38 -34.74 14.58
N VAL A 83 1.90 -34.86 15.81
CA VAL A 83 1.98 -36.10 16.60
C VAL A 83 0.59 -36.72 16.70
N ASN A 84 0.38 -37.83 15.98
CA ASN A 84 -0.85 -38.61 16.09
C ASN A 84 -0.75 -39.58 17.28
N LEU A 85 -1.57 -39.35 18.31
CA LEU A 85 -1.65 -40.22 19.48
C LEU A 85 -2.87 -41.14 19.35
N LYS A 86 -2.63 -42.44 19.19
CA LYS A 86 -3.69 -43.46 19.22
C LYS A 86 -3.86 -43.98 20.65
N ARG A 87 -5.02 -43.76 21.28
CA ARG A 87 -5.32 -44.30 22.61
C ARG A 87 -5.49 -45.82 22.53
N ARG A 88 -4.71 -46.58 23.30
CA ARG A 88 -4.99 -48.00 23.60
C ARG A 88 -5.92 -48.06 24.81
N THR A 89 -7.01 -48.79 24.68
CA THR A 89 -8.09 -48.94 25.66
C THR A 89 -7.58 -49.39 27.04
N ARG A 90 -7.73 -48.51 28.04
CA ARG A 90 -7.80 -48.84 29.47
C ARG A 90 -8.81 -47.90 30.15
N SER A 91 -9.35 -48.38 31.27
CA SER A 91 -10.57 -47.97 31.97
C SER A 91 -10.81 -46.44 32.09
N PRO A 92 -12.08 -45.98 32.11
CA PRO A 92 -12.41 -44.57 32.29
C PRO A 92 -11.91 -44.02 33.64
N GLY A 93 -11.29 -42.83 33.65
CA GLY A 93 -11.02 -42.07 34.88
C GLY A 93 -9.56 -41.92 35.36
N GLU A 94 -8.54 -42.40 34.63
CA GLU A 94 -7.13 -42.12 34.99
C GLU A 94 -6.54 -40.97 34.15
N ALA A 95 -6.06 -39.92 34.82
CA ALA A 95 -5.19 -38.92 34.23
C ALA A 95 -3.84 -39.55 33.88
N PHE A 96 -3.27 -39.24 32.71
CA PHE A 96 -1.95 -39.70 32.32
C PHE A 96 -1.10 -38.56 31.78
N ASN A 97 0.20 -38.61 32.08
CA ASN A 97 1.18 -37.64 31.60
C ASN A 97 1.81 -38.16 30.30
N VAL A 98 1.82 -37.33 29.25
CA VAL A 98 2.59 -37.60 28.04
C VAL A 98 3.84 -36.74 28.08
N THR A 99 5.01 -37.38 28.24
CA THR A 99 6.30 -36.70 28.16
C THR A 99 6.89 -36.94 26.76
N ILE A 100 7.10 -35.86 26.00
CA ILE A 100 7.77 -35.94 24.69
C ILE A 100 9.21 -35.42 24.85
N PRO A 101 10.23 -36.29 24.94
CA PRO A 101 11.61 -35.84 24.98
C PRO A 101 12.06 -35.40 23.58
N LEU A 102 12.39 -34.11 23.43
CA LEU A 102 13.04 -33.57 22.23
C LEU A 102 14.57 -33.54 22.44
N HIS A 103 15.31 -34.24 21.59
CA HIS A 103 16.78 -34.21 21.58
C HIS A 103 17.26 -33.46 20.33
N LEU A 104 17.80 -32.24 20.51
CA LEU A 104 18.47 -31.49 19.46
C LEU A 104 19.98 -31.75 19.54
N ARG A 105 20.58 -32.34 18.51
CA ARG A 105 22.04 -32.50 18.37
C ARG A 105 22.55 -31.56 17.28
N TYR A 106 23.48 -30.67 17.62
CA TYR A 106 24.21 -29.86 16.64
C TYR A 106 25.46 -30.61 16.15
N GLY A 107 25.67 -30.70 14.84
CA GLY A 107 26.90 -31.23 14.23
C GLY A 107 28.08 -30.28 14.41
N ARG A 108 29.29 -30.81 14.61
CA ARG A 108 30.52 -29.99 14.73
C ARG A 108 30.79 -29.20 13.44
N PRO A 109 31.26 -27.94 13.51
CA PRO A 109 31.84 -27.27 12.36
C PRO A 109 33.20 -27.89 12.03
N THR A 110 33.39 -28.35 10.80
CA THR A 110 34.70 -28.68 10.26
C THR A 110 35.33 -27.41 9.70
N ILE A 111 36.37 -26.94 10.39
CA ILE A 111 37.46 -26.07 9.92
C ILE A 111 37.08 -24.61 9.62
N CYS A 112 37.40 -23.73 10.58
CA CYS A 112 37.87 -22.38 10.28
C CYS A 112 39.22 -22.22 11.00
N GLU A 113 40.32 -22.32 10.25
CA GLU A 113 41.62 -21.82 10.66
C GLU A 113 41.55 -20.30 10.61
N ASP A 114 41.27 -19.66 11.74
CA ASP A 114 41.99 -18.47 12.20
C ASP A 114 41.42 -18.00 13.53
N SER A 115 42.33 -17.78 14.47
CA SER A 115 42.06 -17.45 15.86
C SER A 115 41.58 -16.01 16.00
N GLN A 116 40.27 -15.79 16.08
CA GLN A 116 39.63 -14.70 16.86
C GLN A 116 38.10 -14.75 16.72
N CYS A 117 37.43 -15.52 17.59
CA CYS A 117 36.04 -15.24 17.96
C CYS A 117 35.87 -15.56 19.44
N GLY A 118 35.73 -14.49 20.24
CA GLY A 118 35.48 -14.55 21.67
C GLY A 118 34.07 -15.03 21.98
N SER A 119 33.96 -15.61 23.17
CA SER A 119 32.75 -16.08 23.84
C SER A 119 31.73 -14.96 24.12
N GLU A 120 30.48 -15.15 23.70
CA GLU A 120 29.27 -14.67 24.41
C GLU A 120 28.00 -15.22 23.69
N LEU A 121 27.41 -16.30 24.23
CA LEU A 121 26.05 -16.74 23.93
C LEU A 121 25.40 -17.08 25.27
N ASP A 122 25.02 -16.04 26.01
CA ASP A 122 24.30 -16.19 27.27
C ASP A 122 22.78 -16.07 27.04
N SER A 123 22.07 -17.12 27.44
CA SER A 123 20.61 -17.24 27.65
C SER A 123 19.67 -17.09 26.44
N ILE A 124 19.09 -18.22 26.00
CA ILE A 124 17.86 -18.26 25.18
C ILE A 124 16.67 -18.37 26.14
N SER A 125 15.78 -17.37 26.13
CA SER A 125 14.51 -17.41 26.86
C SER A 125 13.46 -18.14 26.00
N ILE A 126 12.88 -19.21 26.53
CA ILE A 126 11.81 -19.97 25.88
C ILE A 126 10.47 -19.51 26.49
N GLN A 127 9.56 -18.99 25.66
CA GLN A 127 8.22 -18.58 26.09
C GLN A 127 7.25 -19.78 26.17
N PRO A 128 6.23 -19.74 27.04
CA PRO A 128 5.27 -20.84 27.18
C PRO A 128 4.43 -21.03 25.91
N ALA A 129 4.32 -22.28 25.45
CA ALA A 129 3.50 -22.66 24.30
C ALA A 129 2.00 -22.67 24.66
N THR A 130 1.15 -22.26 23.73
CA THR A 130 -0.31 -22.34 23.87
C THR A 130 -0.80 -23.68 23.31
N VAL A 131 -1.59 -24.42 24.09
CA VAL A 131 -2.16 -25.72 23.69
C VAL A 131 -3.67 -25.57 23.53
N PHE A 132 -4.22 -26.03 22.41
CA PHE A 132 -5.66 -26.03 22.15
C PHE A 132 -6.20 -27.47 22.11
N HIS A 133 -7.38 -27.68 22.69
CA HIS A 133 -8.13 -28.93 22.61
C HIS A 133 -9.45 -28.72 21.87
N ALA A 134 -9.77 -29.61 20.93
CA ALA A 134 -11.06 -29.68 20.27
C ALA A 134 -11.66 -31.08 20.48
N CYS A 135 -12.92 -31.14 20.92
CA CYS A 135 -13.71 -32.36 21.01
C CYS A 135 -15.06 -32.09 20.31
N PRO A 136 -15.55 -32.97 19.41
CA PRO A 136 -16.85 -32.79 18.78
C PRO A 136 -17.97 -33.15 19.76
N ASP A 137 -18.98 -32.28 19.91
CA ASP A 137 -20.17 -32.59 20.72
C ASP A 137 -21.38 -32.95 19.82
N HIS A 138 -22.14 -33.97 20.24
CA HIS A 138 -23.35 -34.45 19.59
C HIS A 138 -24.58 -33.81 20.23
N GLY A 139 -25.46 -33.27 19.39
CA GLY A 139 -26.58 -32.43 19.80
C GLY A 139 -27.45 -32.97 20.94
N SER A 140 -27.62 -32.14 21.97
CA SER A 140 -28.88 -32.05 22.71
C SER A 140 -29.02 -30.64 23.28
N GLY A 141 -30.09 -29.94 22.90
CA GLY A 141 -30.35 -28.59 23.38
C GLY A 141 -30.70 -28.59 24.87
N ARG A 142 -29.79 -28.06 25.70
CA ARG A 142 -30.04 -27.52 27.05
C ARG A 142 -28.95 -26.50 27.39
N ALA A 143 -29.36 -25.34 27.92
CA ALA A 143 -28.46 -24.32 28.44
C ALA A 143 -27.63 -24.88 29.62
N LEU A 144 -26.32 -24.60 29.63
CA LEU A 144 -25.45 -24.82 30.79
C LEU A 144 -24.74 -23.51 31.18
N THR A 145 -24.85 -23.25 32.48
CA THR A 145 -24.39 -22.15 33.31
C THR A 145 -22.86 -21.98 33.37
N GLU A 146 -22.42 -20.75 33.66
CA GLU A 146 -21.04 -20.34 33.97
C GLU A 146 -20.30 -21.33 34.87
N VAL A 147 -19.06 -21.65 34.50
CA VAL A 147 -18.05 -22.26 35.38
C VAL A 147 -16.93 -21.24 35.55
N GLN A 148 -16.81 -20.68 36.76
CA GLN A 148 -15.67 -19.85 37.18
C GLN A 148 -14.42 -20.72 37.43
N PRO A 149 -13.20 -20.26 37.08
CA PRO A 149 -11.97 -20.85 37.58
C PRO A 149 -11.74 -20.48 39.06
N VAL A 150 -11.44 -21.48 39.86
CA VAL A 150 -11.06 -21.37 41.28
C VAL A 150 -9.67 -20.71 41.41
N LEU A 151 -9.62 -19.64 42.19
CA LEU A 151 -8.43 -18.91 42.62
C LEU A 151 -7.64 -19.67 43.69
N ALA A 152 -6.31 -19.68 43.61
CA ALA A 152 -5.40 -19.94 44.73
C ALA A 152 -4.57 -18.67 45.05
N LEU A 153 -5.09 -17.88 46.01
CA LEU A 153 -4.51 -16.99 47.04
C LEU A 153 -2.95 -16.89 47.11
N PHE A 154 -2.20 -15.77 47.23
CA PHE A 154 -2.32 -14.34 47.67
C PHE A 154 -1.05 -13.53 47.20
N PRO A 155 -0.87 -12.20 47.41
CA PRO A 155 -1.77 -11.13 47.84
C PRO A 155 -1.84 -9.88 46.92
N GLU A 156 -3.02 -9.24 46.94
CA GLU A 156 -3.37 -7.81 46.81
C GLU A 156 -2.52 -6.85 45.94
N SER A 157 -3.08 -6.46 44.79
CA SER A 157 -3.62 -5.10 44.51
C SER A 157 -3.51 -4.70 43.04
N PHE A 158 -4.47 -5.05 42.18
CA PHE A 158 -4.74 -4.29 40.95
C PHE A 158 -6.21 -4.42 40.53
N ALA A 159 -6.93 -3.29 40.58
CA ALA A 159 -8.23 -3.13 39.92
C ALA A 159 -8.02 -2.88 38.41
N PRO A 160 -8.92 -3.32 37.51
CA PRO A 160 -8.79 -3.09 36.08
C PRO A 160 -9.01 -1.61 35.74
N ILE A 161 -7.94 -0.97 35.27
CA ILE A 161 -7.92 0.42 34.81
C ILE A 161 -8.62 0.49 33.43
N THR A 162 -9.87 0.97 33.42
CA THR A 162 -10.57 1.42 32.21
C THR A 162 -10.53 2.94 32.18
N SER A 163 -9.40 3.50 31.76
CA SER A 163 -9.19 4.88 31.26
C SER A 163 -7.72 5.26 31.40
N PHE A 164 -7.14 5.88 30.37
CA PHE A 164 -5.91 6.66 30.53
C PHE A 164 -6.31 8.13 30.71
N THR A 165 -5.99 8.70 31.87
CA THR A 165 -5.99 10.15 32.09
C THR A 165 -4.52 10.58 32.21
N LEU A 166 -4.05 11.39 31.27
CA LEU A 166 -2.77 12.10 31.43
C LEU A 166 -2.99 13.27 32.39
N ILE A 167 -2.35 13.21 33.57
CA ILE A 167 -2.28 14.35 34.50
C ILE A 167 -1.17 15.29 33.97
N PRO A 168 -1.46 16.56 33.67
CA PRO A 168 -0.43 17.53 33.31
C PRO A 168 0.33 18.00 34.56
N PRO A 169 1.62 18.41 34.45
CA PRO A 169 2.20 19.28 35.45
C PRO A 169 1.49 20.65 35.40
N ARG A 170 1.36 21.29 36.57
CA ARG A 170 0.50 22.45 36.88
C ARG A 170 0.52 23.62 35.86
N GLU A 171 -0.66 24.23 35.78
CA GLU A 171 -1.13 25.54 35.26
C GLU A 171 -0.02 26.52 34.81
N ASP A 172 -0.09 27.12 33.60
CA ASP A 172 -0.98 28.25 33.31
C ASP A 172 -1.48 28.34 31.84
N VAL A 173 -2.80 28.56 31.70
CA VAL A 173 -3.59 29.19 30.62
C VAL A 173 -3.09 29.15 29.16
N VAL A 174 -3.54 28.17 28.35
CA VAL A 174 -3.89 28.36 26.91
C VAL A 174 -5.00 27.37 26.52
N ARG A 175 -6.00 27.83 25.75
CA ARG A 175 -7.19 27.07 25.31
C ARG A 175 -6.82 25.76 24.59
N SER A 176 -7.38 24.64 25.02
CA SER A 176 -7.20 23.29 24.47
C SER A 176 -7.85 23.11 23.08
N PRO A 177 -7.22 22.38 22.14
CA PRO A 177 -7.87 21.90 20.92
C PRO A 177 -8.85 20.73 21.20
N PRO A 178 -9.80 20.42 20.30
CA PRO A 178 -10.82 19.41 20.54
C PRO A 178 -10.23 17.99 20.62
N THR A 179 -10.60 17.26 21.68
CA THR A 179 -10.34 15.83 21.86
C THR A 179 -11.15 15.02 20.84
N ILE A 180 -10.48 14.41 19.87
CA ILE A 180 -11.11 13.46 18.95
C ILE A 180 -11.17 12.09 19.64
N GLN A 181 -12.36 11.65 20.03
CA GLN A 181 -12.58 10.25 20.41
C GLN A 181 -12.66 9.42 19.13
N ILE A 182 -11.70 8.52 18.93
CA ILE A 182 -11.79 7.47 17.91
C ILE A 182 -12.69 6.38 18.52
N PRO A 183 -13.91 6.14 18.01
CA PRO A 183 -14.65 4.96 18.39
C PRO A 183 -13.92 3.78 17.77
N VAL A 184 -13.24 2.98 18.59
CA VAL A 184 -12.90 1.61 18.19
C VAL A 184 -14.21 0.85 18.18
N ALA A 185 -14.93 0.92 17.05
CA ALA A 185 -16.05 0.04 16.81
C ALA A 185 -15.50 -1.38 16.81
N GLN A 186 -15.89 -2.18 17.81
CA GLN A 186 -15.72 -3.62 17.77
C GLN A 186 -16.28 -4.14 16.44
N SER A 187 -15.38 -4.57 15.57
CA SER A 187 -15.57 -5.67 14.62
C SER A 187 -16.94 -5.74 13.95
N GLN A 188 -17.14 -4.96 12.87
CA GLN A 188 -18.01 -5.36 11.77
C GLN A 188 -17.32 -5.10 10.42
N MET A 189 -16.12 -5.65 10.27
CA MET A 189 -15.54 -5.99 8.97
C MET A 189 -14.61 -7.20 9.11
N THR A 190 -15.09 -8.22 9.82
CA THR A 190 -14.66 -9.60 9.70
C THR A 190 -15.85 -10.34 9.10
N SER A 191 -15.72 -10.81 7.86
CA SER A 191 -16.72 -11.70 7.28
C SER A 191 -16.69 -13.02 8.04
N ILE A 192 -17.53 -13.11 9.08
CA ILE A 192 -17.93 -14.35 9.73
C ILE A 192 -19.42 -14.50 9.44
N VAL A 193 -19.76 -15.36 8.47
CA VAL A 193 -21.11 -15.87 8.33
C VAL A 193 -21.25 -16.99 9.36
N GLU A 194 -22.04 -16.73 10.39
CA GLU A 194 -22.42 -17.73 11.39
C GLU A 194 -23.37 -18.75 10.74
N LEU A 195 -22.80 -19.83 10.19
CA LEU A 195 -23.51 -21.07 9.90
C LEU A 195 -22.96 -22.10 10.88
N GLY A 196 -23.87 -22.67 11.68
CA GLY A 196 -23.54 -23.51 12.83
C GLY A 196 -22.53 -24.60 12.53
N THR A 197 -21.63 -24.81 13.49
CA THR A 197 -20.81 -26.01 13.71
C THR A 197 -19.99 -26.46 12.50
N THR A 198 -18.87 -25.77 12.27
CA THR A 198 -17.51 -26.31 12.01
C THR A 198 -16.57 -25.09 11.91
N LEU A 199 -15.65 -24.92 12.86
CA LEU A 199 -14.64 -23.86 12.79
C LEU A 199 -13.56 -24.31 11.79
N VAL A 200 -13.80 -24.08 10.50
CA VAL A 200 -12.72 -24.16 9.51
C VAL A 200 -11.90 -22.88 9.68
N ILE A 201 -10.77 -22.96 10.38
CA ILE A 201 -9.72 -21.94 10.26
C ILE A 201 -9.14 -22.11 8.86
N LEU A 202 -9.80 -21.49 7.87
CA LEU A 202 -9.10 -21.12 6.64
C LEU A 202 -7.98 -20.19 7.11
N LEU A 203 -6.73 -20.62 6.93
CA LEU A 203 -5.51 -19.84 7.15
C LEU A 203 -5.57 -18.60 6.24
N ALA A 204 -6.37 -17.60 6.62
CA ALA A 204 -6.35 -16.32 5.94
C ALA A 204 -4.99 -15.68 6.22
N ALA A 205 -4.28 -15.31 5.17
CA ALA A 205 -3.04 -14.56 5.31
C ALA A 205 -3.36 -13.15 5.85
N PHE A 206 -2.52 -12.64 6.74
CA PHE A 206 -2.63 -11.30 7.31
C PHE A 206 -1.26 -10.64 7.25
N TYR A 207 -1.23 -9.31 7.15
CA TYR A 207 0.00 -8.54 7.28
C TYR A 207 -0.19 -7.34 8.22
N LEU A 208 0.93 -6.84 8.72
CA LEU A 208 0.99 -5.74 9.66
C LEU A 208 1.12 -4.42 8.90
N VAL A 209 0.27 -3.46 9.25
CA VAL A 209 0.40 -2.08 8.80
C VAL A 209 1.12 -1.30 9.90
N THR A 210 2.20 -0.60 9.55
CA THR A 210 3.05 0.12 10.50
C THR A 210 3.03 1.62 10.24
N SER A 211 3.12 2.41 11.31
CA SER A 211 3.19 3.86 11.18
C SER A 211 4.60 4.26 10.75
N PRO A 212 4.75 5.06 9.66
CA PRO A 212 6.06 5.51 9.22
C PRO A 212 6.75 6.47 10.19
N ALA A 213 6.00 7.08 11.11
CA ALA A 213 6.53 8.04 12.06
C ALA A 213 7.44 7.38 13.12
N ASN A 214 7.17 6.12 13.46
CA ASN A 214 7.85 5.42 14.57
C ASN A 214 8.03 3.90 14.34
N GLY A 215 7.59 3.35 13.21
CA GLY A 215 7.68 1.92 12.88
C GLY A 215 6.74 1.01 13.66
N LYS A 216 5.85 1.54 14.50
CA LYS A 216 4.94 0.72 15.33
C LYS A 216 3.75 0.23 14.54
N VAL A 217 3.27 -0.96 14.85
CA VAL A 217 2.06 -1.54 14.23
C VAL A 217 0.84 -0.68 14.57
N ILE A 218 0.10 -0.29 13.53
CA ILE A 218 -1.19 0.41 13.62
C ILE A 218 -2.34 -0.59 13.61
N ALA A 219 -2.29 -1.55 12.68
CA ALA A 219 -3.38 -2.48 12.42
C ALA A 219 -2.87 -3.78 11.79
N VAL A 220 -3.73 -4.80 11.83
CA VAL A 220 -3.56 -6.06 11.10
C VAL A 220 -4.63 -6.10 10.00
N VAL A 221 -4.23 -6.36 8.76
CA VAL A 221 -5.12 -6.35 7.60
C VAL A 221 -5.08 -7.71 6.92
N SER A 222 -6.25 -8.21 6.49
CA SER A 222 -6.34 -9.43 5.70
C SER A 222 -5.65 -9.24 4.35
N GLU A 223 -4.87 -10.24 3.95
CA GLU A 223 -4.23 -10.31 2.65
C GLU A 223 -5.13 -11.08 1.69
N ALA A 224 -5.53 -10.40 0.62
CA ALA A 224 -6.25 -11.02 -0.48
C ALA A 224 -5.32 -11.91 -1.32
N THR A 225 -5.87 -12.95 -1.92
CA THR A 225 -5.16 -13.90 -2.79
C THR A 225 -5.65 -13.79 -4.25
N PRO A 226 -4.99 -14.44 -5.23
CA PRO A 226 -5.51 -14.53 -6.59
C PRO A 226 -6.95 -15.09 -6.66
N GLU A 227 -7.31 -16.06 -5.82
CA GLU A 227 -8.66 -16.62 -5.75
C GLU A 227 -9.69 -15.59 -5.28
N ASP A 228 -9.28 -14.61 -4.48
CA ASP A 228 -10.16 -13.50 -4.07
C ASP A 228 -10.40 -12.54 -5.25
N VAL A 229 -9.40 -12.36 -6.12
CA VAL A 229 -9.55 -11.61 -7.38
C VAL A 229 -10.58 -12.28 -8.28
N ASP A 230 -10.50 -13.61 -8.45
CA ASP A 230 -11.48 -14.35 -9.25
C ASP A 230 -12.91 -14.17 -8.73
N ARG A 231 -13.11 -14.30 -7.40
CA ARG A 231 -14.43 -14.08 -6.78
C ARG A 231 -14.92 -12.65 -6.94
N ALA A 232 -14.03 -11.66 -6.81
CA ALA A 232 -14.38 -10.25 -7.02
C ALA A 232 -14.75 -9.96 -8.47
N VAL A 233 -14.07 -10.57 -9.45
CA VAL A 233 -14.41 -10.41 -10.87
C VAL A 233 -15.76 -11.05 -11.19
N VAL A 234 -16.06 -12.23 -10.64
CA VAL A 234 -17.38 -12.86 -10.79
C VAL A 234 -18.49 -11.97 -10.21
N ALA A 235 -18.29 -11.40 -9.02
CA ALA A 235 -19.24 -10.47 -8.41
C ALA A 235 -19.40 -9.20 -9.25
N ALA A 236 -18.31 -8.61 -9.74
CA ALA A 236 -18.31 -7.43 -10.59
C ALA A 236 -19.02 -7.66 -11.92
N GLN A 237 -18.81 -8.82 -12.55
CA GLN A 237 -19.47 -9.18 -13.79
C GLN A 237 -20.98 -9.38 -13.57
N ARG A 238 -21.37 -10.11 -12.52
CA ARG A 238 -22.79 -10.29 -12.16
C ARG A 238 -23.48 -8.94 -11.94
N ALA A 239 -22.85 -8.02 -11.21
CA ALA A 239 -23.40 -6.69 -10.96
C ALA A 239 -23.55 -5.89 -12.27
N PHE A 240 -22.56 -5.95 -13.16
CA PHE A 240 -22.58 -5.31 -14.48
C PHE A 240 -23.74 -5.81 -15.35
N ASP A 241 -23.98 -7.13 -15.36
CA ASP A 241 -25.00 -7.74 -16.22
C ASP A 241 -26.43 -7.54 -15.71
N THR A 242 -26.61 -7.37 -14.39
CA THR A 242 -27.94 -7.43 -13.76
C THR A 242 -28.45 -6.10 -13.22
N VAL A 243 -27.60 -5.29 -12.58
CA VAL A 243 -28.05 -4.12 -11.79
C VAL A 243 -27.31 -2.83 -12.10
N TRP A 244 -26.16 -2.89 -12.77
CA TRP A 244 -25.33 -1.71 -13.06
C TRP A 244 -25.18 -1.45 -14.58
N GLY A 245 -24.28 -0.55 -14.96
CA GLY A 245 -24.06 -0.19 -16.36
C GLY A 245 -25.30 0.41 -17.01
N LEU A 246 -25.69 -0.12 -18.18
CA LEU A 246 -26.88 0.35 -18.90
C LEU A 246 -28.20 -0.05 -18.22
N LYS A 247 -28.18 -0.93 -17.20
CA LYS A 247 -29.35 -1.27 -16.38
C LYS A 247 -29.64 -0.25 -15.27
N CYS A 248 -28.67 0.61 -14.96
CA CYS A 248 -28.80 1.70 -14.01
C CYS A 248 -28.68 3.04 -14.77
N PRO A 249 -29.74 3.87 -14.82
CA PRO A 249 -29.70 5.16 -15.51
C PRO A 249 -28.54 6.05 -15.04
N GLY A 250 -27.96 6.83 -15.96
CA GLY A 250 -26.82 7.71 -15.65
C GLY A 250 -27.09 8.66 -14.47
N ALA A 251 -28.31 9.20 -14.38
CA ALA A 251 -28.73 10.05 -13.27
C ALA A 251 -28.68 9.34 -11.91
N GLU A 252 -29.03 8.06 -11.86
CA GLU A 252 -29.00 7.26 -10.62
C GLU A 252 -27.56 6.90 -10.23
N ARG A 253 -26.70 6.55 -11.22
CA ARG A 253 -25.26 6.39 -10.97
C ARG A 253 -24.65 7.67 -10.40
N GLY A 254 -24.97 8.81 -11.00
CA GLY A 254 -24.55 10.13 -10.54
C GLY A 254 -25.02 10.43 -9.12
N ARG A 255 -26.28 10.10 -8.77
CA ARG A 255 -26.82 10.27 -7.41
C ARG A 255 -26.03 9.49 -6.36
N LEU A 256 -25.65 8.24 -6.64
CA LEU A 256 -24.87 7.41 -5.72
C LEU A 256 -23.44 7.94 -5.53
N ILE A 257 -22.80 8.37 -6.63
CA ILE A 257 -21.45 9.00 -6.57
C ILE A 257 -21.50 10.31 -5.79
N ALA A 258 -22.53 11.14 -6.00
CA ALA A 258 -22.73 12.38 -5.24
C ALA A 258 -22.95 12.12 -3.75
N LYS A 259 -23.73 11.09 -3.40
CA LYS A 259 -23.92 10.68 -2.00
C LYS A 259 -22.61 10.21 -1.35
N LEU A 260 -21.79 9.43 -2.07
CA LEU A 260 -20.46 9.07 -1.59
C LEU A 260 -19.58 10.31 -1.34
N ALA A 261 -19.60 11.28 -2.24
CA ALA A 261 -18.85 12.52 -2.06
C ALA A 261 -19.30 13.29 -0.80
N ALA A 262 -20.61 13.34 -0.52
CA ALA A 262 -21.15 13.95 0.69
C ALA A 262 -20.74 13.19 1.97
N LEU A 263 -20.65 11.86 1.91
CA LEU A 263 -20.15 11.05 3.03
C LEU A 263 -18.66 11.29 3.29
N LEU A 264 -17.84 11.40 2.24
CA LEU A 264 -16.42 11.77 2.40
C LEU A 264 -16.28 13.16 3.03
N GLU A 265 -17.13 14.11 2.64
CA GLU A 265 -17.16 15.46 3.22
C GLU A 265 -17.56 15.44 4.70
N ALA A 266 -18.55 14.63 5.08
CA ALA A 266 -18.95 14.45 6.48
C ALA A 266 -17.87 13.78 7.35
N HIS A 267 -17.03 12.93 6.76
CA HIS A 267 -15.96 12.18 7.43
C HIS A 267 -14.55 12.68 7.08
N GLN A 268 -14.42 13.91 6.59
CA GLN A 268 -13.16 14.43 6.03
C GLN A 268 -12.01 14.41 7.03
N ASP A 269 -12.25 14.82 8.28
CA ASP A 269 -11.24 14.88 9.32
C ASP A 269 -10.79 13.48 9.75
N GLU A 270 -11.73 12.53 9.84
CA GLU A 270 -11.46 11.13 10.17
C GLU A 270 -10.57 10.48 9.09
N LEU A 271 -10.96 10.61 7.82
CA LEU A 271 -10.20 10.09 6.68
C LEU A 271 -8.80 10.72 6.62
N ALA A 272 -8.70 12.03 6.83
CA ALA A 272 -7.43 12.74 6.81
C ALA A 272 -6.49 12.28 7.93
N ALA A 273 -7.02 12.04 9.13
CA ALA A 273 -6.25 11.53 10.27
C ALA A 273 -5.75 10.11 10.04
N ILE A 274 -6.62 9.21 9.54
CA ILE A 274 -6.22 7.83 9.17
C ILE A 274 -5.10 7.86 8.13
N GLU A 275 -5.26 8.65 7.07
CA GLU A 275 -4.26 8.71 6.00
C GLU A 275 -2.93 9.31 6.46
N SER A 276 -2.96 10.24 7.40
CA SER A 276 -1.75 10.84 8.00
C SER A 276 -1.00 9.84 8.89
N LEU A 277 -1.75 9.04 9.67
CA LEU A 277 -1.20 8.00 10.53
C LEU A 277 -0.55 6.87 9.73
N ASP A 278 -1.23 6.47 8.65
CA ASP A 278 -0.90 5.32 7.81
C ASP A 278 0.23 5.61 6.82
N ASN A 279 0.22 6.80 6.18
CA ASN A 279 1.18 7.12 5.11
C ASN A 279 2.26 8.15 5.50
N GLY A 280 2.11 8.84 6.63
CA GLY A 280 3.09 9.81 7.14
C GLY A 280 2.93 11.24 6.61
N LYS A 281 1.96 11.51 5.73
CA LYS A 281 1.61 12.87 5.31
C LYS A 281 1.03 13.68 6.47
N THR A 282 1.24 14.99 6.45
CA THR A 282 0.65 15.88 7.45
C THR A 282 -0.88 15.93 7.33
N PHE A 283 -1.58 16.00 8.46
CA PHE A 283 -3.02 16.15 8.55
C PHE A 283 -3.54 17.34 7.74
N ALA A 284 -2.84 18.48 7.79
CA ALA A 284 -3.21 19.68 7.06
C ALA A 284 -3.31 19.42 5.54
N TYR A 285 -2.27 18.83 4.92
CA TYR A 285 -2.31 18.45 3.50
C TYR A 285 -3.32 17.35 3.21
N SER A 286 -3.36 16.32 4.05
CA SER A 286 -4.31 15.22 3.91
C SER A 286 -5.75 15.74 3.81
N ARG A 287 -6.12 16.61 4.75
CA ARG A 287 -7.46 17.20 4.83
C ARG A 287 -7.74 18.17 3.68
N SER A 288 -6.87 19.17 3.49
CA SER A 288 -7.15 20.33 2.63
C SER A 288 -6.85 20.09 1.15
N ILE A 289 -6.02 19.11 0.82
CA ILE A 289 -5.65 18.79 -0.56
C ILE A 289 -6.26 17.45 -0.95
N ASP A 290 -5.88 16.36 -0.30
CA ASP A 290 -6.16 15.01 -0.82
C ASP A 290 -7.63 14.63 -0.68
N ILE A 291 -8.18 14.73 0.53
CA ILE A 291 -9.61 14.41 0.75
C ILE A 291 -10.50 15.44 0.04
N ALA A 292 -10.12 16.72 0.05
CA ALA A 292 -10.84 17.77 -0.67
C ALA A 292 -10.88 17.50 -2.19
N ASN A 293 -9.75 17.08 -2.79
CA ASN A 293 -9.68 16.72 -4.20
C ASN A 293 -10.46 15.44 -4.49
N ALA A 294 -10.44 14.44 -3.60
CA ALA A 294 -11.26 13.24 -3.72
C ALA A 294 -12.76 13.59 -3.77
N ILE A 295 -13.24 14.43 -2.85
CA ILE A 295 -14.62 14.93 -2.82
C ILE A 295 -14.95 15.67 -4.13
N GLY A 296 -14.09 16.60 -4.55
CA GLY A 296 -14.28 17.36 -5.79
C GLY A 296 -14.32 16.45 -7.03
N THR A 297 -13.49 15.42 -7.07
CA THR A 297 -13.43 14.45 -8.17
C THR A 297 -14.70 13.63 -8.26
N LEU A 298 -15.21 13.12 -7.15
CA LEU A 298 -16.48 12.41 -7.12
C LEU A 298 -17.65 13.32 -7.51
N LYS A 299 -17.71 14.57 -6.99
CA LYS A 299 -18.73 15.55 -7.38
C LYS A 299 -18.70 15.84 -8.88
N TYR A 300 -17.51 16.01 -9.46
CA TYR A 300 -17.33 16.24 -10.89
C TYR A 300 -17.89 15.08 -11.73
N PHE A 301 -17.47 13.84 -11.44
CA PHE A 301 -17.91 12.68 -12.22
C PHE A 301 -19.36 12.27 -11.95
N ALA A 302 -19.90 12.55 -10.75
CA ALA A 302 -21.34 12.44 -10.50
C ALA A 302 -22.14 13.29 -11.51
N GLY A 303 -21.67 14.50 -11.78
CA GLY A 303 -22.26 15.41 -12.76
C GLY A 303 -22.13 14.92 -14.22
N PHE A 304 -21.19 14.04 -14.54
CA PHE A 304 -20.97 13.52 -15.90
C PHE A 304 -21.76 12.25 -16.21
N ALA A 305 -22.27 11.53 -15.20
CA ALA A 305 -22.81 10.18 -15.37
C ALA A 305 -23.99 10.09 -16.37
N ASP A 306 -24.75 11.17 -16.56
CA ASP A 306 -25.86 11.30 -17.53
C ASP A 306 -25.53 12.17 -18.76
N LYS A 307 -24.27 12.61 -18.92
CA LYS A 307 -23.80 13.50 -19.99
C LYS A 307 -22.84 12.81 -20.96
N ILE A 308 -22.71 11.50 -20.87
CA ILE A 308 -21.90 10.69 -21.79
C ILE A 308 -22.70 10.52 -23.09
N GLN A 309 -22.22 11.15 -24.15
CA GLN A 309 -22.93 11.26 -25.44
C GLN A 309 -22.15 10.61 -26.57
N GLY A 310 -22.88 10.10 -27.56
CA GLY A 310 -22.33 9.74 -28.86
C GLY A 310 -22.54 10.84 -29.89
N LYS A 311 -22.28 10.54 -31.16
CA LYS A 311 -22.45 11.45 -32.29
C LYS A 311 -23.34 10.81 -33.35
N VAL A 312 -24.18 11.60 -34.02
CA VAL A 312 -24.73 11.25 -35.33
C VAL A 312 -23.73 11.71 -36.38
N ILE A 313 -23.37 10.84 -37.32
CA ILE A 313 -22.33 11.08 -38.31
C ILE A 313 -22.98 11.21 -39.69
N GLU A 314 -22.74 12.35 -40.33
CA GLU A 314 -23.22 12.61 -41.68
C GLU A 314 -22.52 11.67 -42.68
N THR A 315 -23.32 10.97 -43.49
CA THR A 315 -22.82 10.09 -44.56
C THR A 315 -23.57 10.36 -45.86
N SER A 316 -24.70 9.68 -46.11
CA SER A 316 -25.61 9.93 -47.23
C SER A 316 -27.07 9.83 -46.76
N GLU A 317 -28.03 10.29 -47.56
CA GLU A 317 -29.47 10.23 -47.23
C GLU A 317 -29.97 8.79 -47.01
N ASP A 318 -29.34 7.83 -47.69
CA ASP A 318 -29.67 6.40 -47.61
C ASP A 318 -29.16 5.70 -46.34
N LYS A 319 -28.48 6.40 -45.42
CA LYS A 319 -27.86 5.81 -44.22
C LYS A 319 -27.97 6.71 -43.00
N LEU A 320 -28.39 6.13 -41.88
CA LEU A 320 -28.21 6.72 -40.55
C LEU A 320 -27.02 6.06 -39.85
N VAL A 321 -26.04 6.87 -39.46
CA VAL A 321 -24.87 6.41 -38.71
C VAL A 321 -24.80 7.16 -37.38
N TYR A 322 -24.63 6.43 -36.28
CA TYR A 322 -24.44 7.03 -34.97
C TYR A 322 -23.49 6.21 -34.08
N THR A 323 -22.90 6.87 -33.09
CA THR A 323 -22.06 6.23 -32.08
C THR A 323 -22.79 6.10 -30.74
N ARG A 324 -22.47 5.04 -30.01
CA ARG A 324 -22.81 4.85 -28.60
C ARG A 324 -21.52 4.73 -27.81
N HIS A 325 -21.45 5.41 -26.67
CA HIS A 325 -20.33 5.31 -25.74
C HIS A 325 -20.80 4.43 -24.57
N GLU A 326 -20.51 3.14 -24.65
CA GLU A 326 -20.95 2.15 -23.68
C GLU A 326 -19.88 1.95 -22.59
N PRO A 327 -20.21 1.55 -21.35
CA PRO A 327 -19.19 1.12 -20.40
C PRO A 327 -18.40 -0.07 -20.96
N ILE A 328 -17.14 -0.18 -20.54
CA ILE A 328 -16.25 -1.27 -20.95
C ILE A 328 -16.63 -2.59 -20.28
N GLY A 329 -17.05 -2.57 -19.02
CA GLY A 329 -17.36 -3.78 -18.23
C GLY A 329 -16.66 -3.75 -16.87
N VAL A 330 -16.07 -4.87 -16.48
CA VAL A 330 -15.25 -4.97 -15.24
C VAL A 330 -13.91 -4.26 -15.45
N CYS A 331 -13.60 -3.27 -14.62
CA CYS A 331 -12.33 -2.55 -14.65
C CYS A 331 -11.46 -2.93 -13.46
N GLY A 332 -10.27 -3.46 -13.73
CA GLY A 332 -9.21 -3.67 -12.75
C GLY A 332 -8.49 -2.35 -12.46
N GLN A 333 -8.29 -1.99 -11.21
CA GLN A 333 -7.65 -0.74 -10.82
C GLN A 333 -6.61 -1.00 -9.73
N ILE A 334 -5.40 -0.47 -9.90
CA ILE A 334 -4.30 -0.68 -8.95
C ILE A 334 -3.73 0.71 -8.61
N ILE A 335 -3.78 1.07 -7.33
CA ILE A 335 -3.43 2.42 -6.86
C ILE A 335 -2.25 2.41 -5.87
N PRO A 336 -1.43 3.47 -5.84
CA PRO A 336 -0.27 3.59 -4.96
C PRO A 336 -0.68 4.04 -3.55
N TRP A 337 0.32 4.17 -2.69
CA TRP A 337 0.21 4.54 -1.28
C TRP A 337 0.35 6.04 -0.99
N ASN A 338 0.78 6.85 -1.96
CA ASN A 338 1.22 8.22 -1.68
C ASN A 338 0.07 9.20 -1.48
N VAL A 339 -1.07 8.96 -2.11
CA VAL A 339 -2.32 9.73 -1.98
C VAL A 339 -3.55 8.80 -2.06
N PRO A 340 -3.73 7.86 -1.10
CA PRO A 340 -4.62 6.71 -1.24
C PRO A 340 -6.08 7.04 -1.57
N VAL A 341 -6.76 7.87 -0.75
CA VAL A 341 -8.18 8.21 -0.98
C VAL A 341 -8.36 9.03 -2.25
N MET A 342 -7.43 9.94 -2.54
CA MET A 342 -7.46 10.72 -3.78
C MET A 342 -7.37 9.83 -5.02
N MET A 343 -6.43 8.87 -5.03
CA MET A 343 -6.31 7.91 -6.14
C MET A 343 -7.54 7.02 -6.26
N MET A 344 -8.09 6.54 -5.14
CA MET A 344 -9.32 5.78 -5.15
C MET A 344 -10.47 6.57 -5.80
N ALA A 345 -10.62 7.85 -5.48
CA ALA A 345 -11.62 8.73 -6.12
C ALA A 345 -11.33 8.98 -7.61
N TRP A 346 -10.06 9.17 -8.01
CA TRP A 346 -9.66 9.35 -9.41
C TRP A 346 -9.97 8.13 -10.27
N LYS A 347 -9.84 6.92 -9.71
CA LYS A 347 -10.15 5.68 -10.43
C LYS A 347 -11.65 5.37 -10.42
N LEU A 348 -12.31 5.51 -9.27
CA LEU A 348 -13.73 5.16 -9.12
C LEU A 348 -14.66 6.15 -9.81
N GLY A 349 -14.41 7.46 -9.68
CA GLY A 349 -15.26 8.52 -10.23
C GLY A 349 -15.64 8.30 -11.70
N PRO A 350 -14.68 8.33 -12.64
CA PRO A 350 -14.96 8.15 -14.07
C PRO A 350 -15.47 6.74 -14.40
N ALA A 351 -14.93 5.70 -13.75
CA ALA A 351 -15.34 4.31 -14.01
C ALA A 351 -16.83 4.09 -13.69
N LEU A 352 -17.27 4.51 -12.51
CA LEU A 352 -18.64 4.39 -12.03
C LEU A 352 -19.59 5.30 -12.82
N ALA A 353 -19.17 6.53 -13.14
CA ALA A 353 -19.96 7.45 -13.95
C ALA A 353 -20.24 6.86 -15.34
N ALA A 354 -19.23 6.26 -15.98
CA ALA A 354 -19.37 5.54 -17.24
C ALA A 354 -20.23 4.27 -17.15
N GLY A 355 -20.46 3.74 -15.95
CA GLY A 355 -21.28 2.54 -15.72
C GLY A 355 -20.48 1.24 -15.64
N ASN A 356 -19.17 1.32 -15.42
CA ASN A 356 -18.33 0.14 -15.19
C ASN A 356 -18.51 -0.38 -13.76
N THR A 357 -18.22 -1.66 -13.55
CA THR A 357 -17.96 -2.23 -12.23
C THR A 357 -16.46 -2.34 -12.01
N VAL A 358 -16.02 -2.38 -10.76
CA VAL A 358 -14.61 -2.21 -10.40
C VAL A 358 -14.12 -3.31 -9.48
N VAL A 359 -12.92 -3.81 -9.77
CA VAL A 359 -12.07 -4.55 -8.83
C VAL A 359 -10.83 -3.70 -8.60
N ILE A 360 -10.67 -3.14 -7.40
CA ILE A 360 -9.59 -2.20 -7.06
C ILE A 360 -8.67 -2.74 -5.97
N LYS A 361 -7.36 -2.64 -6.19
CA LYS A 361 -6.31 -2.97 -5.22
C LYS A 361 -5.61 -1.70 -4.71
N PRO A 362 -5.91 -1.24 -3.48
CA PRO A 362 -5.09 -0.24 -2.82
C PRO A 362 -3.71 -0.81 -2.44
N SER A 363 -2.74 0.06 -2.22
CA SER A 363 -1.42 -0.36 -1.77
C SER A 363 -1.50 -0.98 -0.37
N GLU A 364 -0.81 -2.09 -0.21
CA GLU A 364 -0.52 -2.79 1.04
C GLU A 364 0.25 -1.92 2.05
N ILE A 365 0.90 -0.84 1.60
CA ILE A 365 1.69 0.04 2.47
C ILE A 365 0.81 1.00 3.26
N ALA A 366 -0.24 1.55 2.63
CA ALA A 366 -1.15 2.51 3.25
C ALA A 366 -2.62 2.23 2.89
N PRO A 367 -3.19 1.11 3.38
CA PRO A 367 -4.52 0.66 3.00
C PRO A 367 -5.66 1.27 3.84
N LEU A 368 -5.39 1.83 5.02
CA LEU A 368 -6.39 2.02 6.06
C LEU A 368 -7.45 3.06 5.68
N SER A 369 -7.06 4.16 5.04
CA SER A 369 -8.01 5.20 4.60
C SER A 369 -8.91 4.70 3.47
N THR A 370 -8.37 3.86 2.57
CA THR A 370 -9.16 3.22 1.50
C THR A 370 -10.12 2.16 2.04
N LEU A 371 -9.71 1.39 3.06
CA LEU A 371 -10.58 0.46 3.77
C LEU A 371 -11.70 1.19 4.52
N ARG A 372 -11.40 2.34 5.14
CA ARG A 372 -12.44 3.19 5.72
C ARG A 372 -13.42 3.68 4.66
N MET A 373 -12.93 4.09 3.48
CA MET A 373 -13.79 4.49 2.37
C MET A 373 -14.74 3.37 1.91
N CYS A 374 -14.38 2.09 2.02
CA CYS A 374 -15.27 0.95 1.69
C CYS A 374 -16.59 1.00 2.46
N SER A 375 -16.54 1.31 3.75
CA SER A 375 -17.76 1.43 4.57
C SER A 375 -18.67 2.58 4.11
N LEU A 376 -18.07 3.70 3.66
CA LEU A 376 -18.82 4.83 3.08
C LEU A 376 -19.39 4.50 1.70
N ILE A 377 -18.72 3.67 0.89
CA ILE A 377 -19.25 3.15 -0.37
C ILE A 377 -20.49 2.29 -0.11
N LYS A 378 -20.45 1.42 0.91
CA LYS A 378 -21.60 0.63 1.32
C LYS A 378 -22.75 1.51 1.82
N GLU A 379 -22.46 2.51 2.64
CA GLU A 379 -23.46 3.46 3.15
C GLU A 379 -24.07 4.34 2.05
N ALA A 380 -23.30 4.70 1.02
CA ALA A 380 -23.79 5.40 -0.16
C ALA A 380 -24.90 4.60 -0.87
N GLY A 381 -24.85 3.26 -0.78
CA GLY A 381 -25.87 2.35 -1.32
C GLY A 381 -25.56 1.88 -2.73
N PHE A 382 -24.28 1.76 -3.10
CA PHE A 382 -23.91 1.08 -4.33
C PHE A 382 -24.36 -0.39 -4.27
N PRO A 383 -24.92 -0.95 -5.36
CA PRO A 383 -25.27 -2.36 -5.40
C PRO A 383 -24.06 -3.26 -5.16
N ASP A 384 -24.29 -4.42 -4.52
CA ASP A 384 -23.25 -5.41 -4.25
C ASP A 384 -22.53 -5.82 -5.55
N GLY A 385 -21.21 -5.90 -5.47
CA GLY A 385 -20.34 -6.24 -6.61
C GLY A 385 -19.99 -5.06 -7.52
N VAL A 386 -20.62 -3.89 -7.39
CA VAL A 386 -20.25 -2.72 -8.24
C VAL A 386 -18.85 -2.21 -7.93
N VAL A 387 -18.46 -2.21 -6.65
CA VAL A 387 -17.10 -1.89 -6.19
C VAL A 387 -16.61 -3.03 -5.31
N ASN A 388 -15.48 -3.62 -5.68
CA ASN A 388 -14.82 -4.69 -4.93
C ASN A 388 -13.40 -4.22 -4.60
N VAL A 389 -13.05 -4.19 -3.31
CA VAL A 389 -11.75 -3.70 -2.83
C VAL A 389 -10.97 -4.86 -2.26
N LEU A 390 -9.78 -5.11 -2.80
CA LEU A 390 -8.92 -6.22 -2.42
C LEU A 390 -7.55 -5.70 -1.99
N VAL A 391 -7.22 -5.88 -0.72
CA VAL A 391 -5.93 -5.46 -0.20
C VAL A 391 -4.99 -6.65 -0.17
N GLY A 392 -3.85 -6.55 -0.84
CA GLY A 392 -2.80 -7.57 -0.84
C GLY A 392 -1.62 -7.12 -1.69
N TYR A 393 -0.55 -7.90 -1.79
CA TYR A 393 0.69 -7.45 -2.42
C TYR A 393 0.58 -7.23 -3.93
N GLY A 394 1.45 -6.38 -4.46
CA GLY A 394 1.58 -6.16 -5.91
C GLY A 394 1.84 -7.44 -6.72
N PRO A 395 2.85 -8.26 -6.38
CA PRO A 395 3.18 -9.48 -7.13
C PRO A 395 2.12 -10.60 -7.07
N THR A 396 1.19 -10.56 -6.12
CA THR A 396 0.11 -11.55 -5.98
C THR A 396 -1.20 -10.99 -6.53
N VAL A 397 -1.85 -10.10 -5.78
CA VAL A 397 -3.16 -9.53 -6.13
C VAL A 397 -3.08 -8.58 -7.32
N GLY A 398 -2.05 -7.74 -7.37
CA GLY A 398 -1.85 -6.82 -8.49
C GLY A 398 -1.60 -7.54 -9.81
N ALA A 399 -0.73 -8.56 -9.79
CA ALA A 399 -0.47 -9.43 -10.93
C ALA A 399 -1.74 -10.14 -11.39
N ALA A 400 -2.46 -10.79 -10.46
CA ALA A 400 -3.72 -11.46 -10.73
C ALA A 400 -4.74 -10.55 -11.42
N ILE A 401 -4.95 -9.31 -10.95
CA ILE A 401 -5.84 -8.33 -11.61
C ILE A 401 -5.37 -8.03 -13.05
N SER A 402 -4.07 -7.78 -13.23
CA SER A 402 -3.52 -7.42 -14.54
C SER A 402 -3.53 -8.56 -15.56
N GLU A 403 -3.49 -9.81 -15.08
CA GLU A 403 -3.45 -11.02 -15.90
C GLU A 403 -4.85 -11.62 -16.11
N HIS A 404 -5.83 -11.27 -15.27
CA HIS A 404 -7.15 -11.88 -15.30
C HIS A 404 -7.85 -11.75 -16.67
N MET A 405 -8.30 -12.88 -17.23
CA MET A 405 -8.92 -12.95 -18.56
C MET A 405 -10.31 -12.28 -18.62
N GLY A 406 -11.02 -12.25 -17.49
CA GLY A 406 -12.31 -11.59 -17.36
C GLY A 406 -12.27 -10.08 -17.13
N ILE A 407 -11.08 -9.46 -17.06
CA ILE A 407 -10.96 -8.00 -16.87
C ILE A 407 -10.63 -7.33 -18.22
N PRO A 408 -11.56 -6.63 -18.88
CA PRO A 408 -11.33 -5.96 -20.17
C PRO A 408 -10.54 -4.65 -20.10
N LYS A 409 -10.34 -4.05 -18.92
CA LYS A 409 -9.52 -2.84 -18.73
C LYS A 409 -8.75 -2.87 -17.42
N VAL A 410 -7.49 -2.47 -17.45
CA VAL A 410 -6.68 -2.18 -16.26
C VAL A 410 -6.23 -0.71 -16.23
N ALA A 411 -6.35 -0.08 -15.07
CA ALA A 411 -5.78 1.24 -14.78
C ALA A 411 -4.77 1.12 -13.64
N PHE A 412 -3.53 1.56 -13.88
CA PHE A 412 -2.45 1.47 -12.91
C PHE A 412 -1.82 2.84 -12.67
N THR A 413 -1.59 3.18 -11.40
CA THR A 413 -0.69 4.27 -11.02
C THR A 413 0.45 3.73 -10.16
N GLY A 414 1.69 4.07 -10.50
CA GLY A 414 2.87 3.65 -9.75
C GLY A 414 4.17 3.75 -10.53
N SER A 415 5.13 2.86 -10.27
CA SER A 415 6.45 2.96 -10.89
C SER A 415 6.45 2.54 -12.37
N ALA A 416 7.33 3.14 -13.18
CA ALA A 416 7.47 2.79 -14.59
C ALA A 416 7.88 1.32 -14.82
N ILE A 417 8.61 0.73 -13.87
CA ILE A 417 9.00 -0.69 -13.91
C ILE A 417 7.75 -1.58 -13.82
N VAL A 418 6.85 -1.29 -12.88
CA VAL A 418 5.60 -2.05 -12.75
C VAL A 418 4.64 -1.74 -13.90
N GLY A 419 4.59 -0.49 -14.37
CA GLY A 419 3.80 -0.12 -15.55
C GLY A 419 4.13 -0.95 -16.80
N ARG A 420 5.41 -1.26 -17.03
CA ARG A 420 5.84 -2.20 -18.09
C ARG A 420 5.26 -3.60 -17.89
N LYS A 421 5.35 -4.14 -16.67
CA LYS A 421 4.76 -5.45 -16.32
C LYS A 421 3.25 -5.49 -16.57
N ILE A 422 2.53 -4.41 -16.25
CA ILE A 422 1.09 -4.31 -16.53
C ILE A 422 0.79 -4.39 -18.03
N MET A 423 1.57 -3.70 -18.88
CA MET A 423 1.41 -3.79 -20.33
C MET A 423 1.75 -5.18 -20.86
N GLU A 424 2.82 -5.80 -20.36
CA GLU A 424 3.19 -7.17 -20.73
C GLU A 424 2.08 -8.16 -20.35
N ALA A 425 1.53 -8.06 -19.14
CA ALA A 425 0.42 -8.89 -18.67
C ALA A 425 -0.81 -8.72 -19.56
N ALA A 426 -1.17 -7.48 -19.90
CA ALA A 426 -2.28 -7.20 -20.82
C ALA A 426 -2.05 -7.82 -22.21
N ALA A 427 -0.83 -7.70 -22.75
CA ALA A 427 -0.45 -8.26 -24.04
C ALA A 427 -0.48 -9.80 -24.06
N LYS A 428 -0.02 -10.45 -22.98
CA LYS A 428 0.04 -11.92 -22.84
C LYS A 428 -1.33 -12.57 -22.64
N THR A 429 -2.34 -11.81 -22.22
CA THR A 429 -3.62 -12.35 -21.78
C THR A 429 -4.74 -12.03 -22.77
N ASN A 430 -5.59 -11.05 -22.48
CA ASN A 430 -6.81 -10.76 -23.24
C ASN A 430 -6.76 -9.43 -24.02
N LEU A 431 -5.58 -8.82 -24.19
CA LEU A 431 -5.40 -7.52 -24.83
C LEU A 431 -6.27 -6.41 -24.21
N LYS A 432 -6.52 -6.52 -22.89
CA LYS A 432 -7.28 -5.52 -22.12
C LYS A 432 -6.75 -4.11 -22.34
N LYS A 433 -7.65 -3.12 -22.34
CA LYS A 433 -7.26 -1.70 -22.42
C LYS A 433 -6.40 -1.35 -21.21
N VAL A 434 -5.32 -0.61 -21.43
CA VAL A 434 -4.40 -0.18 -20.37
C VAL A 434 -4.35 1.34 -20.30
N THR A 435 -4.45 1.89 -19.08
CA THR A 435 -4.08 3.27 -18.78
C THR A 435 -3.06 3.30 -17.66
N LEU A 436 -1.97 4.04 -17.86
CA LEU A 436 -0.85 4.11 -16.93
C LEU A 436 -0.59 5.55 -16.53
N GLU A 437 -0.49 5.79 -15.23
CA GLU A 437 0.07 7.02 -14.65
C GLU A 437 1.34 6.66 -13.88
N LEU A 438 2.49 7.10 -14.36
CA LEU A 438 3.80 6.63 -13.89
C LEU A 438 4.63 7.78 -13.30
N GLY A 439 5.85 7.45 -12.89
CA GLY A 439 6.77 8.40 -12.27
C GLY A 439 7.13 9.60 -13.15
N GLY A 440 7.73 10.60 -12.51
CA GLY A 440 8.17 11.83 -13.13
C GLY A 440 9.59 12.24 -12.72
N LYS A 441 10.21 13.08 -13.56
CA LYS A 441 11.41 13.85 -13.21
C LYS A 441 11.25 15.29 -13.68
N SER A 442 10.20 15.90 -13.16
CA SER A 442 9.59 17.11 -13.70
C SER A 442 10.51 18.33 -13.60
N PRO A 443 10.71 19.09 -14.69
CA PRO A 443 11.47 20.33 -14.66
C PRO A 443 10.62 21.47 -14.10
N ASN A 444 11.22 22.25 -13.21
CA ASN A 444 10.69 23.51 -12.71
C ASN A 444 11.64 24.63 -13.14
N ILE A 445 11.20 25.50 -14.05
CA ILE A 445 12.06 26.46 -14.77
C ILE A 445 11.76 27.88 -14.29
N ILE A 446 12.78 28.58 -13.81
CA ILE A 446 12.70 29.94 -13.26
C ILE A 446 13.58 30.88 -14.10
N PHE A 447 12.93 31.77 -14.86
CA PHE A 447 13.61 32.79 -15.66
C PHE A 447 13.99 34.03 -14.82
N ASN A 448 14.95 34.82 -15.30
CA ASN A 448 15.45 36.03 -14.63
C ASN A 448 14.35 37.04 -14.30
N ASP A 449 13.29 37.10 -15.11
CA ASP A 449 12.17 38.02 -14.95
C ASP A 449 11.05 37.48 -14.06
N ALA A 450 11.21 36.30 -13.47
CA ALA A 450 10.23 35.75 -12.54
C ALA A 450 10.09 36.61 -11.28
N ASP A 451 8.89 36.61 -10.70
CA ASP A 451 8.69 37.07 -9.33
C ASP A 451 9.40 36.08 -8.40
N LEU A 452 10.59 36.45 -7.94
CA LEU A 452 11.51 35.54 -7.26
C LEU A 452 10.91 34.97 -5.96
N ASP A 453 10.21 35.77 -5.17
CA ASP A 453 9.62 35.30 -3.91
C ASP A 453 8.48 34.31 -4.15
N LYS A 454 7.63 34.59 -5.15
CA LYS A 454 6.60 33.63 -5.56
C LYS A 454 7.21 32.36 -6.13
N ALA A 455 8.23 32.47 -6.98
CA ALA A 455 8.88 31.32 -7.60
C ALA A 455 9.52 30.39 -6.55
N VAL A 456 10.18 30.95 -5.53
CA VAL A 456 10.76 30.16 -4.43
C VAL A 456 9.66 29.44 -3.64
N ASN A 457 8.59 30.13 -3.24
CA ASN A 457 7.49 29.54 -2.48
C ASN A 457 6.77 28.42 -3.26
N TRP A 458 6.44 28.66 -4.52
CA TRP A 458 5.84 27.64 -5.37
C TRP A 458 6.80 26.47 -5.61
N THR A 459 8.09 26.72 -5.78
CA THR A 459 9.08 25.65 -5.95
C THR A 459 9.18 24.77 -4.70
N ALA A 460 9.25 25.37 -3.51
CA ALA A 460 9.23 24.64 -2.25
C ALA A 460 7.97 23.81 -2.11
N GLN A 461 6.79 24.39 -2.38
CA GLN A 461 5.54 23.65 -2.30
C GLN A 461 5.46 22.51 -3.33
N GLY A 462 5.95 22.76 -4.55
CA GLY A 462 5.99 21.79 -5.63
C GLY A 462 6.85 20.56 -5.34
N LEU A 463 7.87 20.72 -4.51
CA LEU A 463 8.80 19.66 -4.15
C LEU A 463 8.45 18.99 -2.83
N TYR A 464 8.16 19.76 -1.79
CA TYR A 464 8.07 19.27 -0.41
C TYR A 464 6.67 18.81 -0.02
N TRP A 465 5.63 19.13 -0.80
CA TRP A 465 4.31 18.55 -0.59
C TRP A 465 4.41 17.01 -0.52
N ASN A 466 3.75 16.44 0.50
CA ASN A 466 3.76 15.00 0.77
C ASN A 466 5.18 14.40 0.89
N ASN A 467 6.11 15.14 1.48
CA ASN A 467 7.50 14.72 1.71
C ASN A 467 8.23 14.38 0.40
N GLY A 468 7.83 15.00 -0.72
CA GLY A 468 8.36 14.72 -2.05
C GLY A 468 7.90 13.38 -2.66
N GLN A 469 6.94 12.71 -2.03
CA GLN A 469 6.35 11.45 -2.51
C GLN A 469 5.19 11.74 -3.48
N VAL A 470 5.49 12.48 -4.54
CA VAL A 470 4.50 12.91 -5.53
C VAL A 470 5.08 12.76 -6.93
N CYS A 471 4.35 12.11 -7.84
CA CYS A 471 4.82 11.89 -9.22
C CYS A 471 5.08 13.21 -9.95
N CYS A 472 4.33 14.26 -9.63
CA CYS A 472 4.48 15.60 -10.19
C CYS A 472 5.53 16.48 -9.48
N ALA A 473 6.33 15.95 -8.55
CA ALA A 473 7.34 16.73 -7.83
C ALA A 473 8.33 17.43 -8.78
N GLY A 474 8.46 18.75 -8.64
CA GLY A 474 9.36 19.62 -9.41
C GLY A 474 10.83 19.44 -9.00
N SER A 475 11.34 18.22 -9.13
CA SER A 475 12.61 17.78 -8.53
C SER A 475 13.87 18.23 -9.28
N ARG A 476 13.74 18.69 -10.53
CA ARG A 476 14.81 19.40 -11.27
C ARG A 476 14.47 20.88 -11.36
N ILE A 477 15.16 21.70 -10.57
CA ILE A 477 14.91 23.14 -10.48
C ILE A 477 15.94 23.84 -11.36
N TYR A 478 15.51 24.33 -12.51
CA TYR A 478 16.32 25.10 -13.45
C TYR A 478 16.18 26.58 -13.16
N VAL A 479 17.28 27.26 -12.85
CA VAL A 479 17.29 28.69 -12.55
C VAL A 479 18.23 29.42 -13.49
N GLN A 480 17.74 30.50 -14.11
CA GLN A 480 18.52 31.27 -15.06
C GLN A 480 19.69 31.98 -14.34
N ALA A 481 20.85 32.03 -15.00
CA ALA A 481 22.12 32.46 -14.42
C ALA A 481 22.06 33.82 -13.68
N GLY A 482 21.26 34.78 -14.16
CA GLY A 482 21.17 36.13 -13.58
C GLY A 482 20.53 36.20 -12.19
N ILE A 483 19.75 35.20 -11.79
CA ILE A 483 19.09 35.14 -10.48
C ILE A 483 19.44 33.88 -9.67
N TYR A 484 20.35 33.03 -10.18
CA TYR A 484 20.67 31.72 -9.61
C TYR A 484 21.06 31.80 -8.12
N ASP A 485 22.05 32.63 -7.77
CA ASP A 485 22.55 32.70 -6.40
C ASP A 485 21.50 33.27 -5.43
N ALA A 486 20.73 34.26 -5.88
CA ALA A 486 19.65 34.86 -5.10
C ALA A 486 18.51 33.87 -4.86
N PHE A 487 18.14 33.09 -5.87
CA PHE A 487 17.17 32.01 -5.74
C PHE A 487 17.67 30.94 -4.76
N LEU A 488 18.89 30.44 -4.95
CA LEU A 488 19.45 29.37 -4.14
C LEU A 488 19.51 29.75 -2.65
N ALA A 489 19.95 30.97 -2.33
CA ALA A 489 19.98 31.47 -0.95
C ALA A 489 18.58 31.48 -0.31
N ARG A 490 17.56 31.97 -1.02
CA ARG A 490 16.17 32.01 -0.52
C ARG A 490 15.56 30.61 -0.42
N PHE A 491 15.86 29.74 -1.38
CA PHE A 491 15.38 28.36 -1.40
C PHE A 491 15.99 27.55 -0.25
N ILE A 492 17.28 27.72 0.04
CA ILE A 492 17.91 27.12 1.24
C ILE A 492 17.22 27.61 2.52
N ALA A 493 16.98 28.92 2.64
CA ALA A 493 16.36 29.49 3.84
C ALA A 493 14.94 28.95 4.09
N ILE A 494 14.09 28.85 3.05
CA ILE A 494 12.74 28.29 3.22
C ILE A 494 12.79 26.79 3.53
N SER A 495 13.68 26.04 2.90
CA SER A 495 13.84 24.60 3.15
C SER A 495 14.35 24.30 4.56
N GLN A 496 15.23 25.15 5.11
CA GLN A 496 15.71 25.07 6.50
C GLN A 496 14.62 25.38 7.52
N ALA A 497 13.66 26.24 7.17
CA ALA A 497 12.57 26.62 8.05
C ALA A 497 11.44 25.57 8.10
N LEU A 498 11.45 24.54 7.24
CA LEU A 498 10.43 23.50 7.24
C LEU A 498 10.50 22.68 8.52
N ARG A 499 9.38 22.66 9.26
CA ARG A 499 9.25 21.90 10.49
C ARG A 499 8.94 20.44 10.19
N LEU A 500 9.88 19.56 10.52
CA LEU A 500 9.67 18.12 10.61
C LEU A 500 9.10 17.80 11.99
N GLY A 501 8.08 16.94 12.04
CA GLY A 501 7.41 16.62 13.30
C GLY A 501 6.25 15.66 13.11
N ASN A 502 5.55 15.35 14.20
CA ASN A 502 4.38 14.48 14.18
C ASN A 502 3.40 14.94 13.09
N PRO A 503 3.00 14.07 12.13
CA PRO A 503 2.15 14.48 11.02
C PRO A 503 0.77 15.00 11.44
N LEU A 504 0.31 14.69 12.66
CA LEU A 504 -0.96 15.18 13.19
C LEU A 504 -0.87 16.59 13.80
N ASP A 505 0.33 17.11 14.06
CA ASP A 505 0.50 18.44 14.64
C ASP A 505 0.26 19.53 13.59
N ALA A 506 -0.48 20.58 13.95
CA ALA A 506 -0.86 21.66 13.04
C ALA A 506 0.32 22.45 12.45
N GLU A 507 1.44 22.50 13.18
CA GLU A 507 2.65 23.24 12.80
C GLU A 507 3.64 22.39 11.98
N THR A 508 3.40 21.08 11.85
CA THR A 508 4.27 20.20 11.07
C THR A 508 4.04 20.44 9.58
N TYR A 509 5.12 20.67 8.85
CA TYR A 509 5.10 20.77 7.38
C TYR A 509 5.50 19.47 6.70
N LEU A 510 6.49 18.77 7.26
CA LEU A 510 7.05 17.54 6.71
C LEU A 510 6.88 16.38 7.69
N GLY A 511 6.31 15.28 7.19
CA GLY A 511 6.25 14.01 7.86
C GLY A 511 7.36 13.03 7.42
N PRO A 512 7.31 11.77 7.85
CA PRO A 512 8.24 10.73 7.42
C PRO A 512 7.93 10.25 5.99
N LEU A 513 8.88 9.53 5.39
CA LEU A 513 8.61 8.72 4.21
C LEU A 513 7.76 7.50 4.59
N VAL A 514 6.99 6.96 3.64
CA VAL A 514 5.93 5.99 3.91
C VAL A 514 6.42 4.65 4.49
N SER A 515 7.66 4.25 4.21
CA SER A 515 8.17 2.92 4.57
C SER A 515 9.70 2.88 4.63
N GLN A 516 10.24 1.84 5.27
CA GLN A 516 11.68 1.56 5.31
C GLN A 516 12.26 1.42 3.89
N VAL A 517 11.57 0.70 2.99
CA VAL A 517 11.99 0.52 1.60
C VAL A 517 12.11 1.87 0.87
N GLN A 518 11.15 2.77 1.07
CA GLN A 518 11.20 4.10 0.48
C GLN A 518 12.29 4.96 1.12
N PHE A 519 12.49 4.86 2.43
CA PHE A 519 13.59 5.51 3.13
C PHE A 519 14.95 5.10 2.59
N ASP A 520 15.22 3.80 2.48
CA ASP A 520 16.48 3.26 1.99
C ASP A 520 16.72 3.66 0.52
N ARG A 521 15.66 3.67 -0.30
CA ARG A 521 15.72 4.17 -1.68
C ARG A 521 16.16 5.63 -1.73
N VAL A 522 15.53 6.51 -0.93
CA VAL A 522 15.85 7.94 -0.92
C VAL A 522 17.26 8.19 -0.39
N MET A 523 17.65 7.53 0.71
CA MET A 523 19.00 7.64 1.25
C MET A 523 20.05 7.12 0.26
N GLY A 524 19.77 6.03 -0.46
CA GLY A 524 20.63 5.54 -1.54
C GLY A 524 20.84 6.54 -2.68
N TYR A 525 19.82 7.32 -3.04
CA TYR A 525 19.97 8.41 -4.01
C TYR A 525 20.81 9.57 -3.48
N ILE A 526 20.64 9.93 -2.20
CA ILE A 526 21.44 10.96 -1.54
C ILE A 526 22.93 10.55 -1.55
N GLU A 527 23.25 9.33 -1.14
CA GLU A 527 24.63 8.82 -1.17
C GLU A 527 25.18 8.73 -2.60
N SER A 528 24.36 8.32 -3.58
CA SER A 528 24.75 8.36 -4.99
C SER A 528 25.08 9.76 -5.48
N GLY A 529 24.36 10.79 -5.02
CA GLY A 529 24.63 12.19 -5.37
C GLY A 529 25.97 12.67 -4.81
N LYS A 530 26.23 12.40 -3.52
CA LYS A 530 27.50 12.72 -2.87
C LYS A 530 28.69 12.01 -3.54
N ALA A 531 28.54 10.71 -3.81
CA ALA A 531 29.59 9.90 -4.43
C ALA A 531 29.90 10.34 -5.87
N ALA A 532 28.93 10.90 -6.59
CA ALA A 532 29.11 11.45 -7.93
C ALA A 532 29.75 12.86 -7.93
N GLY A 533 29.98 13.47 -6.76
CA GLY A 533 30.63 14.78 -6.63
C GLY A 533 29.68 15.97 -6.64
N ALA A 534 28.36 15.76 -6.50
CA ALA A 534 27.42 16.85 -6.33
C ALA A 534 27.58 17.53 -4.96
N THR A 535 27.40 18.84 -4.91
CA THR A 535 27.47 19.61 -3.67
C THR A 535 26.16 19.50 -2.90
N VAL A 536 26.21 19.10 -1.63
CA VAL A 536 25.06 19.13 -0.70
C VAL A 536 25.02 20.48 0.01
N HIS A 537 24.10 21.37 -0.36
CA HIS A 537 23.92 22.66 0.31
C HIS A 537 23.10 22.59 1.59
N LEU A 538 22.19 21.61 1.67
CA LEU A 538 21.29 21.41 2.79
C LEU A 538 20.97 19.94 2.94
N GLY A 539 20.85 19.48 4.18
CA GLY A 539 20.34 18.15 4.52
C GLY A 539 21.28 17.03 4.11
N GLY A 540 20.74 16.01 3.44
CA GLY A 540 21.49 14.84 3.00
C GLY A 540 21.71 13.79 4.09
N ALA A 541 20.91 13.81 5.15
CA ALA A 541 20.98 12.83 6.23
C ALA A 541 19.59 12.46 6.78
N ARG A 542 19.56 11.40 7.58
CA ARG A 542 18.41 11.01 8.41
C ARG A 542 18.10 12.10 9.44
N HIS A 543 16.82 12.27 9.77
CA HIS A 543 16.39 13.07 10.92
C HIS A 543 15.90 12.16 12.06
N GLY A 544 16.44 12.31 13.27
CA GLY A 544 16.03 11.47 14.41
C GLY A 544 16.48 10.00 14.34
N ALA A 545 16.12 9.22 15.37
CA ALA A 545 16.56 7.84 15.54
C ALA A 545 15.50 6.80 15.13
N GLU A 546 14.21 7.11 15.27
CA GLU A 546 13.09 6.21 14.92
C GLU A 546 12.32 6.74 13.70
N GLY A 547 11.49 5.89 13.08
CA GLY A 547 10.71 6.24 11.89
C GLY A 547 11.56 6.44 10.63
N TYR A 548 10.95 7.00 9.59
CA TYR A 548 11.51 7.06 8.23
C TYR A 548 11.75 8.50 7.77
N TRP A 549 12.40 9.31 8.60
CA TRP A 549 12.54 10.75 8.37
C TRP A 549 13.83 11.12 7.64
N VAL A 550 13.69 11.90 6.57
CA VAL A 550 14.80 12.40 5.75
C VAL A 550 14.82 13.92 5.81
N GLN A 551 15.99 14.52 6.01
CA GLN A 551 16.14 15.98 5.98
C GLN A 551 15.84 16.52 4.57
N PRO A 552 15.17 17.69 4.44
CA PRO A 552 15.09 18.41 3.17
C PRO A 552 16.48 18.56 2.57
N THR A 553 16.68 18.04 1.38
CA THR A 553 18.01 17.94 0.76
C THR A 553 18.08 18.75 -0.52
N ILE A 554 19.14 19.54 -0.68
CA ILE A 554 19.38 20.36 -1.87
C ILE A 554 20.77 20.04 -2.43
N PHE A 555 20.80 19.55 -3.66
CA PHE A 555 22.03 19.36 -4.43
C PHE A 555 22.22 20.46 -5.48
N THR A 556 23.46 20.90 -5.68
CA THR A 556 23.92 21.73 -6.80
C THR A 556 25.16 21.10 -7.44
N ASP A 557 25.75 21.79 -8.42
CA ASP A 557 26.96 21.35 -9.13
C ASP A 557 26.79 19.94 -9.71
N VAL A 558 25.56 19.65 -10.14
CA VAL A 558 25.17 18.36 -10.71
C VAL A 558 25.47 18.30 -12.20
N THR A 559 25.74 17.11 -12.71
CA THR A 559 25.89 16.86 -14.14
C THR A 559 24.68 16.07 -14.70
N PRO A 560 24.35 16.20 -16.00
CA PRO A 560 23.16 15.58 -16.59
C PRO A 560 23.10 14.04 -16.52
N ASP A 561 24.25 13.39 -16.34
CA ASP A 561 24.39 11.93 -16.23
C ASP A 561 24.17 11.41 -14.80
N MET A 562 24.19 12.27 -13.78
CA MET A 562 23.97 11.86 -12.39
C MET A 562 22.58 11.24 -12.19
N ARG A 563 22.54 10.15 -11.41
CA ARG A 563 21.29 9.44 -11.08
C ARG A 563 20.26 10.36 -10.43
N ILE A 564 20.68 11.26 -9.53
CA ILE A 564 19.79 12.25 -8.89
C ILE A 564 19.18 13.26 -9.87
N VAL A 565 19.75 13.44 -11.05
CA VAL A 565 19.20 14.25 -12.14
C VAL A 565 18.28 13.42 -13.05
N ARG A 566 18.61 12.16 -13.32
CA ARG A 566 17.87 11.33 -14.29
C ARG A 566 16.71 10.52 -13.71
N GLU A 567 16.84 10.04 -12.48
CA GLU A 567 15.93 9.07 -11.87
C GLU A 567 14.99 9.72 -10.84
N GLU A 568 13.77 9.20 -10.75
CA GLU A 568 12.79 9.59 -9.74
C GLU A 568 13.22 9.12 -8.35
N ILE A 569 13.43 10.10 -7.44
CA ILE A 569 13.87 9.88 -6.06
C ILE A 569 12.64 9.58 -5.17
N PHE A 570 11.56 10.35 -5.35
CA PHE A 570 10.31 10.22 -4.59
C PHE A 570 10.51 10.48 -3.08
N GLY A 571 11.22 11.57 -2.77
CA GLY A 571 11.53 12.04 -1.42
C GLY A 571 11.90 13.53 -1.45
N PRO A 572 12.21 14.15 -0.30
CA PRO A 572 12.37 15.60 -0.17
C PRO A 572 13.76 16.06 -0.66
N VAL A 573 14.13 15.70 -1.90
CA VAL A 573 15.46 15.92 -2.50
C VAL A 573 15.33 16.73 -3.78
N ALA A 574 15.94 17.91 -3.80
CA ALA A 574 16.02 18.80 -4.95
C ALA A 574 17.37 18.69 -5.65
N VAL A 575 17.39 18.83 -6.98
CA VAL A 575 18.59 19.23 -7.72
C VAL A 575 18.37 20.61 -8.34
N VAL A 576 19.25 21.56 -8.06
CA VAL A 576 19.20 22.93 -8.61
C VAL A 576 20.27 23.05 -9.70
N ILE A 577 19.85 23.47 -10.88
CA ILE A 577 20.63 23.44 -12.11
C ILE A 577 20.59 24.85 -12.72
N ARG A 578 21.76 25.35 -13.12
CA ARG A 578 21.88 26.64 -13.82
C ARG A 578 21.59 26.47 -15.30
N PHE A 579 20.93 27.45 -15.92
CA PHE A 579 20.81 27.56 -17.37
C PHE A 579 21.06 28.99 -17.84
N GLU A 580 21.44 29.13 -19.12
CA GLU A 580 21.79 30.43 -19.70
C GLU A 580 20.59 31.09 -20.41
N ASP A 581 19.96 30.37 -21.33
CA ASP A 581 18.88 30.87 -22.19
C ASP A 581 17.74 29.85 -22.42
N GLU A 582 16.75 30.25 -23.22
CA GLU A 582 15.58 29.43 -23.53
C GLU A 582 15.95 28.11 -24.25
N GLU A 583 16.90 28.15 -25.20
CA GLU A 583 17.27 26.98 -25.97
C GLU A 583 17.98 25.95 -25.09
N ASP A 584 18.88 26.42 -24.24
CA ASP A 584 19.60 25.59 -23.28
C ASP A 584 18.63 24.90 -22.31
N VAL A 585 17.71 25.64 -21.68
CA VAL A 585 16.80 25.05 -20.70
C VAL A 585 15.82 24.07 -21.34
N LEU A 586 15.36 24.31 -22.56
CA LEU A 586 14.46 23.39 -23.26
C LEU A 586 15.15 22.07 -23.60
N ARG A 587 16.42 22.12 -24.02
CA ARG A 587 17.24 20.93 -24.26
C ARG A 587 17.40 20.12 -22.97
N GLN A 588 17.76 20.77 -21.86
CA GLN A 588 17.97 20.10 -20.57
C GLN A 588 16.66 19.58 -19.96
N ALA A 589 15.59 20.38 -19.98
CA ALA A 589 14.30 20.03 -19.41
C ALA A 589 13.70 18.80 -20.11
N ASN A 590 13.84 18.69 -21.43
CA ASN A 590 13.34 17.58 -22.22
C ASN A 590 14.27 16.35 -22.28
N ASP A 591 15.55 16.48 -21.86
CA ASP A 591 16.49 15.35 -21.73
C ASP A 591 16.17 14.48 -20.51
N THR A 592 15.08 13.74 -20.64
CA THR A 592 14.62 12.77 -19.66
C THR A 592 13.70 11.75 -20.32
N LEU A 593 13.63 10.55 -19.76
CA LEU A 593 12.70 9.49 -20.18
C LEU A 593 11.25 9.80 -19.78
N TYR A 594 11.07 10.69 -18.82
CA TYR A 594 9.79 11.08 -18.24
C TYR A 594 9.15 12.26 -18.99
N GLY A 595 7.88 12.51 -18.73
CA GLY A 595 7.13 13.62 -19.31
C GLY A 595 5.81 13.86 -18.58
N LEU A 596 5.80 13.79 -17.25
CA LEU A 596 4.56 13.92 -16.50
C LEU A 596 4.07 15.37 -16.46
N VAL A 597 4.81 16.22 -15.72
CA VAL A 597 4.52 17.65 -15.62
C VAL A 597 5.77 18.50 -15.83
N ALA A 598 5.57 19.81 -16.03
CA ALA A 598 6.60 20.83 -15.98
C ALA A 598 6.03 22.13 -15.39
N ALA A 599 6.92 23.04 -14.95
CA ALA A 599 6.53 24.36 -14.50
C ALA A 599 7.44 25.44 -15.08
N VAL A 600 6.88 26.62 -15.36
CA VAL A 600 7.59 27.77 -15.91
C VAL A 600 7.24 29.03 -15.11
N PHE A 601 8.25 29.73 -14.61
CA PHE A 601 8.13 30.99 -13.87
C PHE A 601 8.77 32.12 -14.66
N THR A 602 7.95 33.09 -15.10
CA THR A 602 8.35 34.25 -15.91
C THR A 602 7.21 35.28 -15.90
N GLN A 603 7.53 36.57 -16.08
CA GLN A 603 6.53 37.63 -16.25
C GLN A 603 6.27 37.93 -17.74
N ASP A 604 7.09 37.39 -18.63
CA ASP A 604 6.94 37.48 -20.09
C ASP A 604 5.94 36.45 -20.63
N ILE A 605 4.82 36.94 -21.15
CA ILE A 605 3.76 36.10 -21.74
C ILE A 605 4.21 35.30 -22.97
N ASN A 606 5.07 35.87 -23.82
CA ASN A 606 5.56 35.18 -25.02
C ASN A 606 6.47 34.02 -24.61
N LYS A 607 7.31 34.24 -23.59
CA LYS A 607 8.18 33.20 -23.04
C LYS A 607 7.36 32.10 -22.38
N ALA A 608 6.39 32.47 -21.54
CA ALA A 608 5.51 31.50 -20.88
C ALA A 608 4.83 30.56 -21.89
N ILE A 609 4.22 31.10 -22.94
CA ILE A 609 3.49 30.32 -23.95
C ILE A 609 4.47 29.49 -24.80
N THR A 610 5.54 30.12 -25.29
CA THR A 610 6.52 29.46 -26.18
C THR A 610 7.20 28.28 -25.48
N VAL A 611 7.67 28.48 -24.24
CA VAL A 611 8.32 27.42 -23.46
C VAL A 611 7.32 26.33 -23.12
N ALA A 612 6.10 26.67 -22.70
CA ALA A 612 5.08 25.68 -22.38
C ALA A 612 4.74 24.77 -23.57
N HIS A 613 4.66 25.31 -24.79
CA HIS A 613 4.41 24.50 -25.99
C HIS A 613 5.57 23.56 -26.36
N LYS A 614 6.81 23.95 -26.04
CA LYS A 614 8.01 23.17 -26.40
C LYS A 614 8.39 22.11 -25.35
N LEU A 615 7.83 22.19 -24.14
CA LEU A 615 8.03 21.20 -23.09
C LEU A 615 7.26 19.91 -23.40
N GLN A 616 7.96 18.78 -23.31
CA GLN A 616 7.40 17.45 -23.57
C GLN A 616 6.80 16.86 -22.28
N ALA A 617 5.77 17.52 -21.75
CA ALA A 617 5.07 17.12 -20.54
C ALA A 617 3.54 17.11 -20.75
N GLY A 618 2.84 16.28 -19.99
CA GLY A 618 1.38 16.18 -20.06
C GLY A 618 0.64 17.35 -19.41
N THR A 619 1.27 18.03 -18.45
CA THR A 619 0.77 19.26 -17.84
C THR A 619 1.91 20.26 -17.71
N VAL A 620 1.69 21.51 -18.10
CA VAL A 620 2.64 22.59 -17.87
C VAL A 620 1.95 23.70 -17.08
N TRP A 621 2.46 23.98 -15.88
CA TRP A 621 2.00 25.11 -15.08
C TRP A 621 2.83 26.35 -15.37
N VAL A 622 2.19 27.52 -15.38
CA VAL A 622 2.86 28.82 -15.53
C VAL A 622 2.60 29.62 -14.25
N ASN A 623 3.67 30.00 -13.56
CA ASN A 623 3.65 30.77 -12.30
C ASN A 623 2.86 30.11 -11.15
N CYS A 624 2.68 28.78 -11.18
CA CYS A 624 2.14 27.95 -10.11
C CYS A 624 2.61 26.50 -10.28
N VAL A 625 2.31 25.62 -9.31
CA VAL A 625 2.57 24.17 -9.41
C VAL A 625 1.52 23.37 -8.63
N ASN A 626 1.37 22.08 -8.97
CA ASN A 626 0.53 21.11 -8.25
C ASN A 626 -0.94 21.53 -8.08
N ILE A 627 -1.43 22.42 -8.95
CA ILE A 627 -2.85 22.76 -9.04
C ILE A 627 -3.52 21.72 -9.92
N VAL A 628 -4.15 20.73 -9.28
CA VAL A 628 -4.91 19.68 -9.95
C VAL A 628 -6.40 19.91 -9.71
N VAL A 629 -7.14 20.04 -10.80
CA VAL A 629 -8.58 20.31 -10.80
C VAL A 629 -9.29 19.15 -11.50
N PRO A 630 -10.37 18.57 -10.94
CA PRO A 630 -11.06 17.42 -11.52
C PRO A 630 -11.52 17.58 -12.97
N SER A 631 -11.75 18.82 -13.42
CA SER A 631 -12.16 19.12 -14.79
C SER A 631 -11.02 19.16 -15.81
N VAL A 632 -9.76 19.15 -15.35
CA VAL A 632 -8.58 19.26 -16.21
C VAL A 632 -7.94 17.88 -16.35
N PRO A 633 -7.74 17.36 -17.57
CA PRO A 633 -7.08 16.07 -17.77
C PRO A 633 -5.65 16.08 -17.21
N PHE A 634 -5.29 15.00 -16.53
CA PHE A 634 -3.95 14.80 -15.99
C PHE A 634 -3.36 13.52 -16.57
N GLY A 635 -2.11 13.58 -17.01
CA GLY A 635 -1.30 12.38 -17.19
C GLY A 635 -0.15 12.52 -18.18
N GLY A 636 0.76 11.55 -18.17
CA GLY A 636 2.09 11.72 -18.75
C GLY A 636 2.23 11.67 -20.29
N TYR A 637 3.38 12.16 -20.73
CA TYR A 637 4.04 11.88 -22.00
C TYR A 637 5.14 10.81 -21.79
N LYS A 638 5.67 10.26 -22.87
CA LYS A 638 6.84 9.35 -22.86
C LYS A 638 6.63 8.17 -21.88
N GLN A 639 7.59 7.89 -21.00
CA GLN A 639 7.49 6.79 -20.02
C GLN A 639 6.73 7.20 -18.75
N SER A 640 6.21 8.43 -18.66
CA SER A 640 5.38 8.85 -17.52
C SER A 640 3.94 8.38 -17.61
N GLY A 641 3.51 7.77 -18.71
CA GLY A 641 2.17 7.18 -18.77
C GLY A 641 1.58 7.09 -20.16
N ILE A 642 0.43 6.42 -20.23
CA ILE A 642 -0.40 6.28 -21.43
C ILE A 642 -1.85 6.48 -21.01
N GLY A 643 -2.54 7.41 -21.67
CA GLY A 643 -3.89 7.82 -21.33
C GLY A 643 -3.92 9.06 -20.44
N ARG A 644 -5.13 9.43 -19.99
CA ARG A 644 -5.36 10.55 -19.09
C ARG A 644 -6.33 10.11 -17.99
N GLU A 645 -6.19 10.73 -16.84
CA GLU A 645 -7.14 10.73 -15.74
C GLU A 645 -7.81 12.09 -15.65
N LEU A 646 -8.91 12.17 -14.90
CA LEU A 646 -9.70 13.40 -14.73
C LEU A 646 -10.25 13.98 -16.05
N GLY A 647 -11.01 15.06 -15.95
CA GLY A 647 -11.63 15.72 -17.10
C GLY A 647 -12.50 14.78 -17.95
N GLU A 648 -12.82 15.23 -19.16
CA GLU A 648 -13.56 14.41 -20.13
C GLU A 648 -12.69 13.27 -20.69
N CYS A 649 -11.40 13.52 -20.93
CA CYS A 649 -10.47 12.49 -21.43
C CYS A 649 -10.34 11.28 -20.49
N GLY A 650 -10.35 11.51 -19.18
CA GLY A 650 -10.35 10.44 -18.18
C GLY A 650 -11.64 9.64 -18.19
N LEU A 651 -12.80 10.27 -18.47
CA LEU A 651 -14.07 9.57 -18.65
C LEU A 651 -14.08 8.71 -19.91
N GLU A 652 -13.59 9.25 -21.02
CA GLU A 652 -13.49 8.54 -22.31
C GLU A 652 -12.71 7.23 -22.20
N ALA A 653 -11.65 7.21 -21.38
CA ALA A 653 -10.84 6.04 -21.10
C ALA A 653 -11.59 4.86 -20.45
N TYR A 654 -12.82 5.11 -19.95
CA TYR A 654 -13.73 4.13 -19.36
C TYR A 654 -14.95 3.81 -20.24
N THR A 655 -14.93 4.23 -21.50
CA THR A 655 -15.99 3.92 -22.48
C THR A 655 -15.47 3.09 -23.65
N GLN A 656 -16.40 2.44 -24.34
CA GLN A 656 -16.22 1.75 -25.60
C GLN A 656 -17.14 2.38 -26.64
N VAL A 657 -16.54 2.92 -27.69
CA VAL A 657 -17.29 3.46 -28.83
C VAL A 657 -17.81 2.30 -29.67
N LYS A 658 -19.12 2.27 -29.89
CA LYS A 658 -19.83 1.38 -30.82
C LYS A 658 -20.45 2.21 -31.91
N VAL A 659 -20.13 1.92 -33.17
CA VAL A 659 -20.73 2.57 -34.34
C VAL A 659 -21.87 1.71 -34.85
N VAL A 660 -23.03 2.31 -35.08
CA VAL A 660 -24.22 1.64 -35.62
C VAL A 660 -24.55 2.24 -36.97
N HIS A 661 -24.66 1.39 -37.98
CA HIS A 661 -25.13 1.75 -39.31
C HIS A 661 -26.54 1.21 -39.51
N VAL A 662 -27.47 2.07 -39.89
CA VAL A 662 -28.83 1.72 -40.28
C VAL A 662 -28.97 2.02 -41.76
N ASN A 663 -29.21 0.97 -42.55
CA ASN A 663 -29.53 1.14 -43.97
C ASN A 663 -30.96 1.68 -44.08
N LEU A 664 -31.12 2.85 -44.71
CA LEU A 664 -32.41 3.47 -44.98
C LEU A 664 -32.82 3.39 -46.46
N GLY A 665 -31.86 3.13 -47.37
CA GLY A 665 -32.13 3.10 -48.82
C GLY A 665 -30.99 2.61 -49.73
N HIS A 666 -29.85 2.20 -49.19
CA HIS A 666 -28.67 1.79 -49.96
C HIS A 666 -28.91 0.44 -50.65
N GLN A 667 -28.79 0.41 -51.98
CA GLN A 667 -28.91 -0.78 -52.84
C GLN A 667 -27.52 -1.26 -53.30
N ILE A 668 -27.37 -2.57 -53.51
CA ILE A 668 -26.13 -3.23 -53.99
C ILE A 668 -26.19 -3.43 -55.50
#